data_AF-K8EIP4-F1
#
_entry.id   AF-K8EIP4-F1
#
_cell.length_a   1.000
_cell.length_b   1.000
_cell.length_c   1.000
_cell.angle_alpha   90.00
_cell.angle_beta   90.00
_cell.angle_gamma   90.00
#
_symmetry.space_group_name_H-M   'P 1'
#
loop_
_entity.id
_entity.type
_entity.pdbx_description
1 polymer ?
#
loop_
_entity_poly.entity_id
_entity_poly.type
_entity_poly.pdbx_seq_one_letter_code
_entity_poly.pdbx_strand_id
1 'polypeptide(L)'
;MKRTHRHQGGQKAKHQSHLYIAFVVCFLLAFLRLALARDETEEDYIMNNRMEEDEARESGMFVPHMVGTTRGHHRQQQQPPPPNENNNHMPVYEQQREQQHHRQQMPPPRGEEQEQSAQQQRMPPPPPNVVPEELELELGEEEEHAHQQKPPPPRDDDDVDDDAEDDAESFPDDQQQEQQEQQERRQPPPPPTKRGPPPGQQQQQQQQQQQDDQEKQQEKGKKQRLEQQQQAQQAKEKKKLPTPEKKQLNEYLDHVLEDQPVRRLNVLGTFSDAAGHLERQFLSKASMEAHSKIKEWMADAGLRVFTDAAGNIHGVLDATTPPSLDEHGEKMIRKEMFVGSHLDTVIDGGMFDGALGVVVAIAATKALRRTNPVREYNIHIIGFSDEEGVRFGSTFLGSRAIVGTLPDDVYDVVDKQGATFLQALRNAGLPGTKESITSARLPKQSFGAYVEVHIEQGKVLELGGFPIAAVAGIAGQTRLKVIINGVQGHAGTTPMVARRDSTPAAAEAVLEIEKRCKKGGVGEALPEVMLVCTVGEFQIFPGATNVIGSRTTFSVDIRAQSDRVRKNVVQDVTRKVQLICRARGLECKVQRTHEASGVTMDRRLTKQLEDACDRTTEEMHRRAYDLYMEQQRLQREENDYNDDYNDDFGDFNDDYDGDGDEMRDEDQSDDLFYYSDAQKKKMNSKQRRRTNNKRNRNDRSGFTREPVITRPPTLVSGAGHDALAMADAMPVAMLFVRSKDGKSHSPEEYTSPEDIGMSARVLYRFLQTFTFPEDEENDYVSYYDLP
;
A
#
# COMPACT_ATOMS: atom_id res chain seq x y z
N MET A 1 -48.57 20.86 23.62
CA MET A 1 -49.51 20.57 24.73
C MET A 1 -48.77 20.65 26.06
N LYS A 2 -49.46 20.97 27.17
CA LYS A 2 -48.86 20.96 28.52
C LYS A 2 -48.72 19.51 29.03
N ARG A 3 -47.55 19.13 29.55
CA ARG A 3 -47.46 18.35 30.80
C ARG A 3 -46.11 18.53 31.47
N THR A 4 -46.14 18.55 32.79
CA THR A 4 -45.05 18.93 33.69
C THR A 4 -44.44 17.69 34.34
N HIS A 5 -43.11 17.62 34.40
CA HIS A 5 -42.41 16.94 35.49
C HIS A 5 -41.23 17.79 35.98
N ARG A 6 -41.28 18.18 37.25
CA ARG A 6 -40.10 18.39 38.10
C ARG A 6 -39.67 16.97 38.58
N HIS A 7 -38.41 16.66 38.91
CA HIS A 7 -37.55 17.40 39.84
C HIS A 7 -36.02 17.21 39.58
N GLN A 8 -35.27 18.27 39.89
CA GLN A 8 -33.88 18.31 40.41
C GLN A 8 -32.79 17.38 39.82
N GLY A 9 -31.96 17.97 38.95
CA GLY A 9 -30.58 17.56 38.65
C GLY A 9 -29.69 18.75 38.29
N GLY A 10 -30.03 19.95 38.78
CA GLY A 10 -29.56 21.22 38.23
C GLY A 10 -28.41 21.88 38.98
N GLN A 11 -27.17 21.56 38.63
CA GLN A 11 -26.03 22.48 38.86
C GLN A 11 -24.88 22.36 37.85
N LYS A 12 -24.60 21.18 37.26
CA LYS A 12 -23.56 21.04 36.22
C LYS A 12 -23.97 21.58 34.83
N ALA A 13 -25.24 21.47 34.44
CA ALA A 13 -25.71 21.84 33.09
C ALA A 13 -25.63 23.34 32.76
N LYS A 14 -25.71 24.24 33.76
CA LYS A 14 -25.66 25.70 33.52
C LYS A 14 -24.27 26.21 33.12
N HIS A 15 -23.20 25.56 33.58
CA HIS A 15 -21.84 25.97 33.20
C HIS A 15 -21.53 25.62 31.74
N GLN A 16 -21.94 24.44 31.24
CA GLN A 16 -21.77 24.07 29.85
C GLN A 16 -22.60 24.93 28.88
N SER A 17 -23.83 25.30 29.23
CA SER A 17 -24.65 26.15 28.36
C SER A 17 -24.13 27.59 28.26
N HIS A 18 -23.60 28.18 29.34
CA HIS A 18 -22.91 29.47 29.25
C HIS A 18 -21.60 29.41 28.46
N LEU A 19 -20.83 28.31 28.58
CA LEU A 19 -19.61 28.12 27.80
C LEU A 19 -19.91 27.95 26.29
N TYR A 20 -20.97 27.21 25.94
CA TYR A 20 -21.39 27.00 24.56
C TYR A 20 -21.92 28.30 23.92
N ILE A 21 -22.72 29.09 24.65
CA ILE A 21 -23.18 30.41 24.17
C ILE A 21 -22.00 31.36 24.01
N ALA A 22 -21.03 31.37 24.93
CA ALA A 22 -19.81 32.17 24.79
C ALA A 22 -18.99 31.75 23.57
N PHE A 23 -18.86 30.44 23.30
CA PHE A 23 -18.15 29.92 22.14
C PHE A 23 -18.83 30.31 20.82
N VAL A 24 -20.15 30.16 20.72
CA VAL A 24 -20.94 30.57 19.53
C VAL A 24 -20.88 32.08 19.31
N VAL A 25 -20.94 32.90 20.37
CA VAL A 25 -20.78 34.36 20.26
C VAL A 25 -19.36 34.75 19.83
N CYS A 26 -18.31 34.10 20.35
CA CYS A 26 -16.95 34.34 19.89
C CYS A 26 -16.75 33.92 18.42
N PHE A 27 -17.35 32.81 18.00
CA PHE A 27 -17.28 32.33 16.61
C PHE A 27 -18.01 33.29 15.65
N LEU A 28 -19.20 33.77 16.02
CA LEU A 28 -19.94 34.79 15.26
C LEU A 28 -19.18 36.12 15.20
N LEU A 29 -18.54 36.57 16.29
CA LEU A 29 -17.73 37.79 16.28
C LEU A 29 -16.44 37.64 15.45
N ALA A 30 -15.84 36.45 15.42
CA ALA A 30 -14.72 36.15 14.53
C ALA A 30 -15.16 36.16 13.06
N PHE A 31 -16.32 35.57 12.74
CA PHE A 31 -16.91 35.64 11.40
C PHE A 31 -17.29 37.06 10.99
N LEU A 32 -17.84 37.87 11.90
CA LEU A 32 -18.15 39.28 11.64
C LEU A 32 -16.88 40.09 11.36
N ARG A 33 -15.78 39.83 12.10
CA ARG A 33 -14.47 40.45 11.82
C ARG A 33 -13.89 40.00 10.48
N LEU A 34 -14.02 38.74 10.11
CA LEU A 34 -13.58 38.23 8.80
C LEU A 34 -14.44 38.75 7.63
N ALA A 35 -15.71 39.04 7.86
CA ALA A 35 -16.59 39.70 6.89
C ALA A 35 -16.23 41.18 6.71
N LEU A 36 -16.08 41.93 7.82
CA LEU A 36 -15.71 43.35 7.80
C LEU A 36 -14.30 43.59 7.24
N ALA A 37 -13.33 42.71 7.55
CA ALA A 37 -12.00 42.76 6.97
C ALA A 37 -11.96 42.39 5.47
N ARG A 38 -13.08 41.92 4.89
CA ARG A 38 -13.19 41.63 3.46
C ARG A 38 -13.64 42.86 2.65
N ASP A 39 -14.54 43.68 3.20
CA ASP A 39 -14.96 44.95 2.60
C ASP A 39 -13.79 45.95 2.52
N GLU A 40 -12.99 46.09 3.58
CA GLU A 40 -11.84 47.01 3.60
C GLU A 40 -10.83 46.68 2.46
N THR A 41 -10.68 45.41 2.08
CA THR A 41 -9.77 45.00 0.99
C THR A 41 -10.29 45.23 -0.43
N GLU A 42 -11.60 45.39 -0.65
CA GLU A 42 -12.12 45.81 -1.97
C GLU A 42 -12.15 47.33 -2.12
N GLU A 43 -12.44 48.11 -1.07
CA GLU A 43 -12.39 49.58 -1.14
C GLU A 43 -10.96 50.10 -1.37
N ASP A 44 -9.93 49.56 -0.70
CA ASP A 44 -8.52 49.94 -0.93
C ASP A 44 -8.03 49.60 -2.34
N TYR A 45 -8.54 48.52 -2.95
CA TYR A 45 -8.18 48.13 -4.32
C TYR A 45 -8.88 48.98 -5.39
N ILE A 46 -10.08 49.51 -5.07
CA ILE A 46 -10.83 50.42 -5.95
C ILE A 46 -10.33 51.87 -5.82
N MET A 47 -9.89 52.30 -4.63
CA MET A 47 -9.30 53.63 -4.42
C MET A 47 -7.95 53.79 -5.12
N ASN A 48 -7.04 52.81 -5.00
CA ASN A 48 -5.72 52.90 -5.64
C ASN A 48 -5.80 52.95 -7.18
N ASN A 49 -6.68 52.14 -7.80
CA ASN A 49 -6.87 52.18 -9.26
C ASN A 49 -7.54 53.48 -9.76
N ARG A 50 -8.25 54.24 -8.90
CA ARG A 50 -8.79 55.56 -9.27
C ARG A 50 -7.75 56.67 -9.19
N MET A 51 -6.86 56.65 -8.21
CA MET A 51 -5.79 57.66 -8.13
C MET A 51 -4.84 57.58 -9.34
N GLU A 52 -4.48 56.38 -9.82
CA GLU A 52 -3.63 56.24 -11.01
C GLU A 52 -4.32 56.68 -12.33
N GLU A 53 -5.65 56.59 -12.44
CA GLU A 53 -6.38 57.08 -13.64
C GLU A 53 -6.67 58.60 -13.62
N ASP A 54 -6.81 59.21 -12.44
CA ASP A 54 -7.08 60.66 -12.32
C ASP A 54 -5.80 61.52 -12.38
N GLU A 55 -4.67 61.07 -11.81
CA GLU A 55 -3.37 61.77 -11.99
C GLU A 55 -2.94 61.84 -13.47
N ALA A 56 -3.27 60.82 -14.26
CA ALA A 56 -3.02 60.79 -15.70
C ALA A 56 -3.93 61.74 -16.52
N ARG A 57 -4.97 62.32 -15.91
CA ARG A 57 -5.92 63.24 -16.56
C ARG A 57 -5.74 64.71 -16.18
N GLU A 58 -5.19 65.01 -15.01
CA GLU A 58 -4.98 66.41 -14.58
C GLU A 58 -3.69 67.05 -15.12
N SER A 59 -2.68 66.27 -15.52
CA SER A 59 -1.41 66.80 -16.06
C SER A 59 -1.50 67.21 -17.55
N GLY A 60 -2.46 68.06 -17.90
CA GLY A 60 -2.65 68.55 -19.26
C GLY A 60 -1.53 69.49 -19.75
N MET A 61 -0.60 68.99 -20.57
CA MET A 61 0.30 69.84 -21.35
C MET A 61 0.63 69.25 -22.74
N PHE A 62 0.81 70.15 -23.71
CA PHE A 62 0.76 69.88 -25.15
C PHE A 62 2.15 69.78 -25.80
N VAL A 63 2.19 69.20 -27.00
CA VAL A 63 3.36 68.90 -27.85
C VAL A 63 4.25 70.12 -28.15
N PRO A 64 5.54 69.94 -28.56
CA PRO A 64 5.80 70.07 -30.00
C PRO A 64 6.90 69.16 -30.61
N HIS A 65 6.79 68.97 -31.93
CA HIS A 65 7.86 68.49 -32.82
C HIS A 65 9.14 69.35 -32.75
N MET A 66 10.31 68.73 -32.99
CA MET A 66 11.25 69.31 -33.98
C MET A 66 12.25 68.30 -34.60
N VAL A 67 12.78 68.71 -35.75
CA VAL A 67 13.74 68.00 -36.62
C VAL A 67 15.19 68.29 -36.17
N GLY A 68 16.10 67.31 -36.28
CA GLY A 68 17.53 67.55 -36.05
C GLY A 68 18.44 66.42 -36.57
N THR A 69 19.36 66.74 -37.47
CA THR A 69 20.25 65.79 -38.17
C THR A 69 21.70 65.85 -37.68
N THR A 70 22.39 64.69 -37.64
CA THR A 70 23.86 64.54 -37.79
C THR A 70 24.15 63.06 -38.09
N ARG A 71 24.58 62.66 -39.29
CA ARG A 71 25.99 62.56 -39.75
C ARG A 71 26.95 62.05 -38.65
N GLY A 72 27.63 60.90 -38.78
CA GLY A 72 27.57 59.81 -39.78
C GLY A 72 28.92 59.08 -39.92
N HIS A 73 28.97 57.94 -40.61
CA HIS A 73 30.18 57.49 -41.34
C HIS A 73 29.86 56.47 -42.44
N HIS A 74 30.59 56.55 -43.56
CA HIS A 74 30.41 55.72 -44.76
C HIS A 74 31.22 54.42 -44.73
N ARG A 75 30.62 53.34 -45.25
CA ARG A 75 31.10 52.45 -46.34
C ARG A 75 30.12 51.28 -46.45
N GLN A 76 29.76 50.71 -47.59
CA GLN A 76 29.80 51.04 -49.02
C GLN A 76 29.02 49.86 -49.67
N GLN A 77 28.39 50.07 -50.82
CA GLN A 77 27.51 49.06 -51.45
C GLN A 77 28.29 47.86 -52.00
N GLN A 78 27.64 46.69 -52.05
CA GLN A 78 27.56 45.89 -53.28
C GLN A 78 26.43 44.85 -53.25
N GLN A 79 25.73 44.74 -54.37
CA GLN A 79 24.79 43.67 -54.74
C GLN A 79 25.37 42.91 -55.97
N PRO A 80 24.78 41.80 -56.44
CA PRO A 80 25.51 40.54 -56.67
C PRO A 80 26.02 40.34 -58.10
N PRO A 81 26.88 39.32 -58.33
CA PRO A 81 27.11 38.73 -59.65
C PRO A 81 26.03 37.66 -60.02
N PRO A 82 25.83 37.40 -61.33
CA PRO A 82 24.80 36.48 -61.88
C PRO A 82 25.28 35.00 -61.93
N PRO A 83 24.44 34.02 -62.33
CA PRO A 83 24.72 32.60 -62.14
C PRO A 83 25.65 32.01 -63.22
N ASN A 84 26.18 30.81 -62.96
CA ASN A 84 26.72 29.95 -64.01
C ASN A 84 26.31 28.49 -63.77
N GLU A 85 26.07 27.77 -64.86
CA GLU A 85 25.46 26.43 -64.89
C GLU A 85 26.51 25.30 -64.91
N ASN A 86 26.01 24.07 -64.71
CA ASN A 86 26.68 22.78 -64.84
C ASN A 86 27.71 22.45 -63.71
N ASN A 87 27.78 21.22 -63.18
CA ASN A 87 27.31 19.96 -63.76
C ASN A 87 26.90 18.91 -62.70
N ASN A 88 25.85 18.14 -63.00
CA ASN A 88 25.47 16.80 -62.50
C ASN A 88 26.03 16.26 -61.15
N HIS A 89 25.14 15.93 -60.21
CA HIS A 89 24.85 14.53 -59.82
C HIS A 89 23.52 14.40 -59.03
N MET A 90 22.64 13.52 -59.50
CA MET A 90 21.35 13.06 -58.95
C MET A 90 20.98 11.77 -59.74
N PRO A 91 20.06 10.90 -59.30
CA PRO A 91 19.32 10.87 -58.02
C PRO A 91 19.49 9.52 -57.27
N VAL A 92 18.79 9.32 -56.15
CA VAL A 92 17.67 8.35 -56.00
C VAL A 92 16.98 8.64 -54.66
N TYR A 93 15.70 9.02 -54.71
CA TYR A 93 14.77 9.04 -53.57
C TYR A 93 13.41 8.60 -54.11
N GLU A 94 13.17 7.28 -54.15
CA GLU A 94 11.87 6.76 -54.58
C GLU A 94 11.65 5.33 -54.09
N GLN A 95 10.87 5.16 -53.03
CA GLN A 95 10.10 3.95 -52.73
C GLN A 95 9.04 4.24 -51.65
N GLN A 96 7.94 3.49 -51.67
CA GLN A 96 6.79 3.58 -50.76
C GLN A 96 5.86 4.80 -50.93
N ARG A 97 5.35 5.00 -52.15
CA ARG A 97 4.09 5.73 -52.37
C ARG A 97 3.16 5.11 -53.44
N GLU A 98 3.07 3.78 -53.48
CA GLU A 98 2.05 3.06 -54.25
C GLU A 98 1.40 1.96 -53.41
N GLN A 99 0.15 2.19 -52.97
CA GLN A 99 -0.93 1.20 -52.72
C GLN A 99 -2.11 1.81 -51.92
N GLN A 100 -2.70 2.92 -52.40
CA GLN A 100 -3.99 3.36 -51.82
C GLN A 100 -4.90 4.22 -52.72
N HIS A 101 -4.93 3.97 -54.03
CA HIS A 101 -6.00 4.49 -54.89
C HIS A 101 -6.35 3.50 -56.01
N HIS A 102 -7.22 2.52 -55.74
CA HIS A 102 -8.15 1.92 -56.71
C HIS A 102 -9.10 0.92 -56.01
N ARG A 103 -10.29 1.40 -55.59
CA ARG A 103 -11.58 0.67 -55.62
C ARG A 103 -12.70 1.49 -54.97
N GLN A 104 -13.52 2.10 -55.82
CA GLN A 104 -14.97 2.14 -55.60
C GLN A 104 -15.68 1.89 -56.94
N GLN A 105 -16.88 1.29 -56.83
CA GLN A 105 -17.97 1.17 -57.81
C GLN A 105 -18.09 -0.09 -58.70
N MET A 106 -19.16 -0.84 -58.38
CA MET A 106 -20.03 -1.70 -59.24
C MET A 106 -19.53 -3.07 -59.75
N PRO A 107 -20.43 -4.00 -60.13
CA PRO A 107 -21.77 -4.35 -59.58
C PRO A 107 -21.91 -5.89 -59.30
N PRO A 108 -23.05 -6.43 -58.82
CA PRO A 108 -23.18 -7.85 -58.47
C PRO A 108 -23.70 -8.74 -59.63
N PRO A 109 -23.28 -10.02 -59.73
CA PRO A 109 -23.94 -11.02 -60.58
C PRO A 109 -24.96 -11.89 -59.81
N ARG A 110 -25.99 -12.33 -60.54
CA ARG A 110 -26.96 -13.37 -60.12
C ARG A 110 -26.39 -14.76 -60.40
N GLY A 111 -26.95 -15.79 -59.77
CA GLY A 111 -26.55 -17.20 -59.99
C GLY A 111 -27.42 -17.94 -61.00
N GLU A 112 -26.98 -19.15 -61.33
CA GLU A 112 -27.64 -20.32 -61.95
C GLU A 112 -26.52 -21.40 -61.97
N GLU A 113 -26.62 -22.55 -61.29
CA GLU A 113 -27.40 -23.77 -61.58
C GLU A 113 -26.54 -24.92 -62.16
N GLN A 114 -26.51 -26.02 -61.39
CA GLN A 114 -26.59 -27.44 -61.79
C GLN A 114 -25.39 -28.26 -62.34
N GLU A 115 -25.49 -29.55 -61.97
CA GLU A 115 -24.86 -30.78 -62.52
C GLU A 115 -23.37 -31.08 -62.27
N GLN A 116 -22.93 -32.32 -61.98
CA GLN A 116 -23.51 -33.57 -61.47
C GLN A 116 -22.35 -34.60 -61.51
N SER A 117 -22.15 -35.43 -60.48
CA SER A 117 -21.90 -36.88 -60.60
C SER A 117 -21.63 -37.49 -59.22
N ALA A 118 -22.00 -38.75 -59.06
CA ALA A 118 -22.10 -39.43 -57.77
C ALA A 118 -21.26 -40.70 -57.71
N GLN A 119 -20.91 -41.14 -56.49
CA GLN A 119 -20.90 -42.56 -56.17
C GLN A 119 -21.26 -42.82 -54.70
N GLN A 120 -21.80 -44.01 -54.45
CA GLN A 120 -22.62 -44.33 -53.28
C GLN A 120 -21.87 -45.21 -52.28
N GLN A 121 -22.26 -45.17 -51.00
CA GLN A 121 -22.58 -46.38 -50.22
C GLN A 121 -23.48 -46.05 -49.01
N ARG A 122 -24.25 -47.03 -48.52
CA ARG A 122 -25.38 -46.83 -47.58
C ARG A 122 -25.15 -47.51 -46.22
N MET A 123 -25.54 -46.80 -45.14
CA MET A 123 -26.22 -47.19 -43.87
C MET A 123 -25.96 -48.58 -43.23
N PRO A 124 -25.90 -48.64 -41.88
CA PRO A 124 -27.12 -48.76 -41.05
C PRO A 124 -27.19 -47.83 -39.81
N PRO A 125 -28.37 -47.68 -39.17
CA PRO A 125 -28.58 -46.83 -37.98
C PRO A 125 -28.29 -47.55 -36.65
N PRO A 126 -28.14 -46.80 -35.53
CA PRO A 126 -28.01 -47.39 -34.18
C PRO A 126 -29.36 -47.89 -33.61
N PRO A 127 -29.36 -48.93 -32.74
CA PRO A 127 -30.55 -49.50 -32.10
C PRO A 127 -30.99 -48.74 -30.81
N PRO A 128 -32.19 -49.04 -30.25
CA PRO A 128 -32.83 -48.22 -29.20
C PRO A 128 -32.56 -48.66 -27.74
N ASN A 129 -33.05 -47.84 -26.79
CA ASN A 129 -33.01 -48.01 -25.33
C ASN A 129 -33.30 -49.43 -24.81
N VAL A 130 -32.55 -49.82 -23.76
CA VAL A 130 -32.93 -50.88 -22.80
C VAL A 130 -32.56 -50.44 -21.38
N VAL A 131 -33.48 -50.67 -20.44
CA VAL A 131 -33.37 -50.43 -18.99
C VAL A 131 -32.74 -51.66 -18.31
N PRO A 132 -32.13 -51.54 -17.12
CA PRO A 132 -32.28 -52.61 -16.14
C PRO A 132 -32.88 -52.11 -14.82
N GLU A 133 -33.88 -52.86 -14.36
CA GLU A 133 -34.60 -52.72 -13.10
C GLU A 133 -34.22 -53.92 -12.21
N GLU A 134 -34.22 -53.69 -10.89
CA GLU A 134 -34.21 -54.67 -9.79
C GLU A 134 -33.10 -55.73 -9.65
N LEU A 135 -32.47 -55.70 -8.46
CA LEU A 135 -32.48 -56.88 -7.58
C LEU A 135 -32.29 -56.44 -6.11
N GLU A 136 -33.36 -56.53 -5.34
CA GLU A 136 -33.35 -56.39 -3.88
C GLU A 136 -32.64 -57.59 -3.22
N LEU A 137 -32.02 -57.38 -2.06
CA LEU A 137 -31.75 -58.44 -1.08
C LEU A 137 -31.62 -57.81 0.32
N GLU A 138 -32.60 -58.08 1.17
CA GLU A 138 -32.60 -57.74 2.60
C GLU A 138 -31.84 -58.78 3.45
N LEU A 139 -31.69 -58.44 4.73
CA LEU A 139 -31.34 -59.28 5.89
C LEU A 139 -29.86 -59.65 6.10
N GLY A 140 -29.40 -59.36 7.32
CA GLY A 140 -28.03 -59.64 7.77
C GLY A 140 -27.63 -58.87 9.03
N GLU A 141 -28.48 -58.86 10.06
CA GLU A 141 -28.01 -58.58 11.42
C GLU A 141 -27.08 -59.73 11.85
N GLU A 142 -25.90 -59.43 12.40
CA GLU A 142 -25.29 -60.33 13.39
C GLU A 142 -24.29 -59.58 14.28
N GLU A 143 -24.38 -59.87 15.58
CA GLU A 143 -23.55 -59.33 16.64
C GLU A 143 -22.20 -60.06 16.70
N GLU A 144 -21.15 -59.44 17.26
CA GLU A 144 -20.33 -60.21 18.21
C GLU A 144 -19.70 -59.34 19.32
N HIS A 145 -19.61 -59.92 20.51
CA HIS A 145 -19.24 -59.28 21.77
C HIS A 145 -17.72 -59.16 21.95
N ALA A 146 -17.25 -58.13 22.70
CA ALA A 146 -16.94 -58.30 24.14
C ALA A 146 -16.14 -57.16 24.79
N HIS A 147 -16.51 -56.86 26.04
CA HIS A 147 -15.68 -56.28 27.12
C HIS A 147 -14.93 -54.95 26.89
N GLN A 148 -15.40 -53.89 27.56
CA GLN A 148 -14.62 -53.24 28.64
C GLN A 148 -15.48 -52.37 29.58
N GLN A 149 -14.88 -51.86 30.65
CA GLN A 149 -15.54 -51.52 31.93
C GLN A 149 -16.01 -50.05 32.01
N LYS A 150 -17.06 -49.80 32.81
CA LYS A 150 -17.56 -48.45 33.14
C LYS A 150 -16.65 -47.70 34.13
N PRO A 151 -16.40 -46.39 33.93
CA PRO A 151 -16.22 -45.42 35.00
C PRO A 151 -17.55 -44.72 35.37
N PRO A 152 -17.67 -44.08 36.55
CA PRO A 152 -18.91 -43.44 37.02
C PRO A 152 -19.10 -41.98 36.55
N PRO A 153 -20.35 -41.46 36.55
CA PRO A 153 -20.71 -40.07 36.20
C PRO A 153 -20.48 -39.06 37.36
N PRO A 154 -20.63 -37.73 37.13
CA PRO A 154 -20.19 -36.68 38.05
C PRO A 154 -21.17 -36.37 39.18
N ARG A 155 -20.80 -35.39 40.02
CA ARG A 155 -21.58 -34.86 41.14
C ARG A 155 -22.44 -33.68 40.69
N ASP A 156 -23.70 -33.71 41.07
CA ASP A 156 -24.57 -32.54 41.23
C ASP A 156 -25.00 -32.50 42.71
N ASP A 157 -25.06 -31.30 43.30
CA ASP A 157 -25.90 -30.94 44.45
C ASP A 157 -25.85 -29.41 44.55
N ASP A 158 -26.98 -28.78 44.28
CA ASP A 158 -27.16 -27.32 44.25
C ASP A 158 -27.50 -26.73 45.63
N ASP A 159 -27.27 -25.42 45.75
CA ASP A 159 -28.11 -24.44 46.46
C ASP A 159 -28.20 -24.37 48.01
N VAL A 160 -27.77 -23.19 48.49
CA VAL A 160 -28.62 -22.14 49.12
C VAL A 160 -28.33 -21.67 50.58
N ASP A 161 -28.03 -20.36 50.63
CA ASP A 161 -28.26 -19.30 51.62
C ASP A 161 -27.60 -19.25 53.03
N ASP A 162 -26.72 -18.24 53.14
CA ASP A 162 -26.89 -16.99 53.93
C ASP A 162 -26.02 -16.64 55.15
N ASP A 163 -25.75 -15.32 55.15
CA ASP A 163 -25.51 -14.37 56.25
C ASP A 163 -24.13 -14.12 56.92
N ALA A 164 -23.95 -12.81 57.17
CA ALA A 164 -23.11 -12.12 58.17
C ALA A 164 -21.62 -11.79 57.86
N GLU A 165 -21.44 -10.67 57.15
CA GLU A 165 -20.78 -9.41 57.55
C GLU A 165 -19.54 -9.34 58.51
N ASP A 166 -18.79 -8.26 58.26
CA ASP A 166 -17.93 -7.44 59.15
C ASP A 166 -16.41 -7.71 59.33
N ASP A 167 -15.64 -6.82 58.70
CA ASP A 167 -14.31 -6.37 59.09
C ASP A 167 -14.32 -5.58 60.41
N ALA A 168 -13.32 -5.76 61.29
CA ALA A 168 -12.86 -4.69 62.21
C ALA A 168 -11.45 -4.92 62.75
N GLU A 169 -10.70 -3.82 62.95
CA GLU A 169 -9.29 -3.81 63.41
C GLU A 169 -9.11 -3.71 64.94
N SER A 170 -7.85 -3.91 65.38
CA SER A 170 -7.13 -3.17 66.45
C SER A 170 -7.08 -3.70 67.92
N PHE A 171 -5.84 -4.04 68.34
CA PHE A 171 -5.04 -3.67 69.56
C PHE A 171 -5.71 -3.24 70.91
N PRO A 172 -4.98 -3.28 72.07
CA PRO A 172 -3.99 -4.25 72.60
C PRO A 172 -4.12 -4.51 74.15
N ASP A 173 -3.02 -4.96 74.78
CA ASP A 173 -2.59 -4.85 76.20
C ASP A 173 -2.78 -6.00 77.23
N ASP A 174 -1.63 -6.37 77.83
CA ASP A 174 -1.33 -6.80 79.23
C ASP A 174 -2.12 -7.95 79.90
N GLN A 175 -1.52 -9.07 80.36
CA GLN A 175 -0.35 -9.14 81.25
C GLN A 175 0.26 -10.57 81.39
N GLN A 176 1.60 -10.60 81.50
CA GLN A 176 2.47 -11.42 82.40
C GLN A 176 2.31 -12.96 82.59
N GLN A 177 3.49 -13.61 82.52
CA GLN A 177 3.96 -14.75 83.33
C GLN A 177 3.20 -16.09 83.30
N GLU A 178 3.76 -17.09 82.61
CA GLU A 178 4.43 -18.28 83.20
C GLU A 178 4.98 -19.23 82.11
N GLN A 179 5.74 -20.26 82.52
CA GLN A 179 6.18 -21.41 81.70
C GLN A 179 7.28 -21.20 80.63
N GLN A 180 8.51 -20.92 81.10
CA GLN A 180 9.72 -21.48 80.48
C GLN A 180 10.61 -22.17 81.53
N GLU A 181 10.16 -23.34 82.00
CA GLU A 181 11.00 -24.30 82.71
C GLU A 181 10.89 -25.69 82.08
N GLN A 182 11.87 -26.05 81.24
CA GLN A 182 12.42 -27.40 81.08
C GLN A 182 13.44 -27.45 79.93
N GLN A 183 14.73 -27.31 80.24
CA GLN A 183 15.84 -28.06 79.60
C GLN A 183 17.19 -27.79 80.28
N GLU A 184 17.33 -28.20 81.54
CA GLU A 184 18.65 -28.47 82.10
C GLU A 184 19.08 -29.91 81.81
N ARG A 185 20.27 -30.10 81.20
CA ARG A 185 21.38 -30.95 81.68
C ARG A 185 22.27 -31.41 80.51
N ARG A 186 23.49 -30.85 80.45
CA ARG A 186 24.79 -31.56 80.35
C ARG A 186 25.89 -30.56 80.00
N GLN A 187 26.79 -30.27 80.94
CA GLN A 187 28.09 -29.65 80.68
C GLN A 187 29.21 -30.65 81.02
N PRO A 188 30.29 -30.75 80.22
CA PRO A 188 31.54 -31.40 80.61
C PRO A 188 32.48 -30.44 81.37
N PRO A 189 33.44 -30.95 82.17
CA PRO A 189 34.31 -30.12 83.02
C PRO A 189 35.51 -29.50 82.26
N PRO A 190 36.12 -28.43 82.80
CA PRO A 190 37.21 -27.69 82.12
C PRO A 190 38.61 -28.27 82.37
N PRO A 191 39.59 -28.04 81.47
CA PRO A 191 41.00 -28.35 81.68
C PRO A 191 41.74 -27.22 82.46
N PRO A 192 42.90 -27.51 83.08
CA PRO A 192 43.60 -26.56 83.96
C PRO A 192 44.43 -25.50 83.20
N THR A 193 44.66 -24.39 83.89
CA THR A 193 45.29 -23.16 83.39
C THR A 193 46.79 -23.29 83.08
N LYS A 194 47.24 -22.63 81.99
CA LYS A 194 48.64 -22.23 81.78
C LYS A 194 48.71 -20.70 81.73
N ARG A 195 49.70 -20.10 82.39
CA ARG A 195 49.90 -18.63 82.43
C ARG A 195 50.48 -18.13 81.11
N GLY A 196 49.95 -17.02 80.59
CA GLY A 196 50.41 -16.33 79.38
C GLY A 196 51.04 -14.94 79.66
N PRO A 197 51.73 -14.34 78.68
CA PRO A 197 52.54 -13.11 78.81
C PRO A 197 51.70 -11.81 78.83
N PRO A 198 52.31 -10.63 79.14
CA PRO A 198 51.55 -9.42 79.55
C PRO A 198 50.73 -8.72 78.44
N PRO A 199 49.72 -7.91 78.83
CA PRO A 199 48.55 -7.61 78.00
C PRO A 199 48.71 -6.46 77.00
N GLY A 200 49.85 -6.38 76.29
CA GLY A 200 50.11 -5.33 75.28
C GLY A 200 49.81 -5.74 73.83
N GLN A 201 50.20 -6.96 73.43
CA GLN A 201 50.23 -7.36 72.01
C GLN A 201 48.97 -8.10 71.55
N GLN A 202 48.20 -8.71 72.46
CA GLN A 202 46.97 -9.44 72.11
C GLN A 202 45.84 -8.52 71.64
N GLN A 203 45.72 -7.29 72.18
CA GLN A 203 44.70 -6.34 71.74
C GLN A 203 44.94 -5.82 70.32
N GLN A 204 46.19 -5.54 69.94
CA GLN A 204 46.52 -5.10 68.58
C GLN A 204 46.31 -6.22 67.55
N GLN A 205 46.72 -7.46 67.84
CA GLN A 205 46.47 -8.59 66.94
C GLN A 205 44.96 -8.88 66.80
N GLN A 206 44.18 -8.80 67.89
CA GLN A 206 42.72 -8.94 67.81
C GLN A 206 42.04 -7.81 67.02
N GLN A 207 42.51 -6.56 67.14
CA GLN A 207 41.97 -5.44 66.36
C GLN A 207 42.32 -5.54 64.86
N GLN A 208 43.57 -5.88 64.53
CA GLN A 208 44.00 -6.11 63.15
C GLN A 208 43.18 -7.24 62.50
N GLN A 209 43.02 -8.36 63.21
CA GLN A 209 42.28 -9.50 62.69
C GLN A 209 40.77 -9.23 62.57
N GLN A 210 40.18 -8.43 63.47
CA GLN A 210 38.81 -7.93 63.32
C GLN A 210 38.64 -6.97 62.14
N GLN A 211 39.65 -6.16 61.80
CA GLN A 211 39.62 -5.31 60.60
C GLN A 211 39.73 -6.13 59.32
N ASP A 212 40.69 -7.06 59.24
CA ASP A 212 40.84 -7.96 58.08
C ASP A 212 39.58 -8.83 57.85
N ASP A 213 38.95 -9.31 58.93
CA ASP A 213 37.70 -10.06 58.85
C ASP A 213 36.50 -9.17 58.45
N GLN A 214 36.47 -7.90 58.87
CA GLN A 214 35.47 -6.92 58.41
C GLN A 214 35.65 -6.58 56.93
N GLU A 215 36.87 -6.37 56.43
CA GLU A 215 37.12 -6.13 55.00
C GLU A 215 36.73 -7.36 54.17
N LYS A 216 37.12 -8.57 54.57
CA LYS A 216 36.70 -9.81 53.91
C LYS A 216 35.19 -10.03 53.92
N GLN A 217 34.49 -9.61 54.99
CA GLN A 217 33.03 -9.64 55.04
C GLN A 217 32.40 -8.58 54.10
N GLN A 218 32.94 -7.36 54.04
CA GLN A 218 32.48 -6.35 53.08
C GLN A 218 32.74 -6.77 51.63
N GLU A 219 33.88 -7.38 51.34
CA GLU A 219 34.23 -7.85 50.00
C GLU A 219 33.36 -9.03 49.56
N LYS A 220 33.12 -10.01 50.45
CA LYS A 220 32.09 -11.05 50.24
C LYS A 220 30.71 -10.44 50.00
N GLY A 221 30.31 -9.44 50.77
CA GLY A 221 29.03 -8.74 50.60
C GLY A 221 28.92 -8.00 49.26
N LYS A 222 30.00 -7.37 48.79
CA LYS A 222 30.09 -6.75 47.45
C LYS A 222 29.99 -7.81 46.35
N LYS A 223 30.73 -8.93 46.48
CA LYS A 223 30.71 -10.02 45.52
C LYS A 223 29.34 -10.70 45.42
N GLN A 224 28.70 -11.01 46.55
CA GLN A 224 27.33 -11.54 46.57
C GLN A 224 26.31 -10.57 45.96
N ARG A 225 26.44 -9.25 46.20
CA ARG A 225 25.56 -8.25 45.54
C ARG A 225 25.79 -8.19 44.03
N LEU A 226 27.03 -8.31 43.56
CA LEU A 226 27.34 -8.35 42.14
C LEU A 226 26.80 -9.63 41.48
N GLU A 227 26.98 -10.79 42.11
CA GLU A 227 26.42 -12.07 41.67
C GLU A 227 24.88 -12.03 41.65
N GLN A 228 24.23 -11.47 42.67
CA GLN A 228 22.78 -11.26 42.69
C GLN A 228 22.30 -10.28 41.61
N GLN A 229 23.05 -9.21 41.32
CA GLN A 229 22.74 -8.30 40.22
C GLN A 229 22.89 -8.97 38.86
N GLN A 230 23.96 -9.74 38.63
CA GLN A 230 24.15 -10.53 37.42
C GLN A 230 23.07 -11.59 37.25
N GLN A 231 22.72 -12.33 38.30
CA GLN A 231 21.61 -13.31 38.26
C GLN A 231 20.25 -12.64 38.01
N ALA A 232 19.98 -11.48 38.63
CA ALA A 232 18.75 -10.72 38.38
C ALA A 232 18.70 -10.14 36.96
N GLN A 233 19.85 -9.77 36.38
CA GLN A 233 19.97 -9.31 35.01
C GLN A 233 19.79 -10.46 34.01
N GLN A 234 20.47 -11.58 34.20
CA GLN A 234 20.28 -12.81 33.42
C GLN A 234 18.84 -13.36 33.52
N ALA A 235 18.19 -13.23 34.68
CA ALA A 235 16.78 -13.61 34.85
C ALA A 235 15.82 -12.66 34.11
N LYS A 236 16.14 -11.36 34.05
CA LYS A 236 15.41 -10.38 33.22
C LYS A 236 15.63 -10.61 31.73
N GLU A 237 16.83 -11.00 31.31
CA GLU A 237 17.16 -11.35 29.93
C GLU A 237 16.48 -12.67 29.51
N LYS A 238 16.54 -13.72 30.34
CA LYS A 238 15.79 -14.97 30.12
C LYS A 238 14.26 -14.76 30.06
N LYS A 239 13.72 -13.74 30.74
CA LYS A 239 12.30 -13.33 30.60
C LYS A 239 12.00 -12.51 29.33
N LYS A 240 13.01 -12.01 28.61
CA LYS A 240 12.86 -11.32 27.32
C LYS A 240 12.96 -12.25 26.12
N LEU A 241 13.73 -13.34 26.20
CA LEU A 241 13.80 -14.30 25.10
C LEU A 241 12.42 -14.98 24.88
N PRO A 242 11.96 -15.15 23.62
CA PRO A 242 10.74 -15.88 23.33
C PRO A 242 10.88 -17.36 23.72
N THR A 243 9.77 -17.97 24.17
CA THR A 243 9.71 -19.42 24.39
C THR A 243 9.97 -20.19 23.09
N PRO A 244 10.44 -21.45 23.13
CA PRO A 244 10.70 -22.24 21.93
C PRO A 244 9.50 -22.32 20.97
N GLU A 245 8.29 -22.49 21.52
CA GLU A 245 7.03 -22.49 20.76
C GLU A 245 6.75 -21.14 20.09
N LYS A 246 6.97 -20.03 20.80
CA LYS A 246 6.80 -18.68 20.24
C LYS A 246 7.85 -18.39 19.16
N LYS A 247 9.07 -18.89 19.32
CA LYS A 247 10.13 -18.81 18.30
C LYS A 247 9.73 -19.58 17.04
N GLN A 248 9.31 -20.85 17.17
CA GLN A 248 8.82 -21.65 16.05
C GLN A 248 7.60 -21.04 15.35
N LEU A 249 6.69 -20.43 16.11
CA LEU A 249 5.55 -19.70 15.53
C LEU A 249 6.01 -18.47 14.75
N ASN A 250 6.93 -17.68 15.29
CA ASN A 250 7.49 -16.53 14.58
C ASN A 250 8.21 -16.95 13.29
N GLU A 251 9.06 -17.98 13.33
CA GLU A 251 9.74 -18.53 12.15
C GLU A 251 8.75 -19.01 11.08
N TYR A 252 7.64 -19.63 11.49
CA TYR A 252 6.54 -20.00 10.58
C TYR A 252 5.82 -18.77 10.00
N LEU A 253 5.55 -17.74 10.81
CA LEU A 253 4.88 -16.52 10.34
C LEU A 253 5.76 -15.72 9.39
N ASP A 254 7.06 -15.60 9.68
CA ASP A 254 8.06 -15.00 8.78
C ASP A 254 8.06 -15.75 7.44
N HIS A 255 8.15 -17.08 7.46
CA HIS A 255 8.15 -17.89 6.23
C HIS A 255 6.84 -17.78 5.42
N VAL A 256 5.68 -17.79 6.08
CA VAL A 256 4.37 -17.77 5.39
C VAL A 256 3.97 -16.37 4.94
N LEU A 257 4.35 -15.31 5.66
CA LEU A 257 3.95 -13.93 5.34
C LEU A 257 5.01 -13.16 4.54
N GLU A 258 6.29 -13.54 4.57
CA GLU A 258 7.37 -12.82 3.86
C GLU A 258 7.95 -13.66 2.71
N ASP A 259 8.58 -14.81 2.99
CA ASP A 259 9.23 -15.63 1.96
C ASP A 259 8.24 -16.18 0.91
N GLN A 260 7.14 -16.77 1.38
CA GLN A 260 6.21 -17.51 0.54
C GLN A 260 5.49 -16.63 -0.51
N PRO A 261 4.96 -15.44 -0.17
CA PRO A 261 4.37 -14.53 -1.15
C PRO A 261 5.34 -14.13 -2.26
N VAL A 262 6.57 -13.74 -1.89
CA VAL A 262 7.60 -13.31 -2.84
C VAL A 262 7.93 -14.44 -3.82
N ARG A 263 8.13 -15.67 -3.33
CA ARG A 263 8.37 -16.85 -4.19
C ARG A 263 7.18 -17.14 -5.11
N ARG A 264 5.95 -17.02 -4.62
CA ARG A 264 4.72 -17.25 -5.39
C ARG A 264 4.53 -16.23 -6.51
N LEU A 265 4.78 -14.95 -6.24
CA LEU A 265 4.72 -13.88 -7.25
C LEU A 265 5.76 -14.09 -8.36
N ASN A 266 7.00 -14.44 -7.99
CA ASN A 266 8.04 -14.79 -8.97
C ASN A 266 7.62 -15.99 -9.86
N VAL A 267 6.93 -17.00 -9.31
CA VAL A 267 6.38 -18.11 -10.11
C VAL A 267 5.26 -17.63 -11.03
N LEU A 268 4.31 -16.81 -10.56
CA LEU A 268 3.23 -16.27 -11.40
C LEU A 268 3.75 -15.41 -12.55
N GLY A 269 4.81 -14.62 -12.31
CA GLY A 269 5.48 -13.81 -13.33
C GLY A 269 6.10 -14.62 -14.48
N THR A 270 6.23 -15.94 -14.35
CA THR A 270 6.69 -16.82 -15.44
C THR A 270 5.57 -17.31 -16.37
N PHE A 271 4.30 -17.18 -15.99
CA PHE A 271 3.17 -17.55 -16.84
C PHE A 271 2.78 -16.38 -17.74
N SER A 272 3.27 -16.43 -18.97
CA SER A 272 2.99 -15.46 -20.03
C SER A 272 2.58 -16.16 -21.33
N ASP A 273 1.64 -15.56 -22.06
CA ASP A 273 1.25 -15.94 -23.42
C ASP A 273 2.31 -15.49 -24.45
N ALA A 274 3.22 -14.59 -24.05
CA ALA A 274 4.31 -14.08 -24.86
C ALA A 274 5.68 -14.58 -24.36
N ALA A 275 6.63 -14.75 -25.28
CA ALA A 275 7.96 -15.32 -24.98
C ALA A 275 9.01 -14.29 -24.50
N GLY A 276 8.75 -12.99 -24.67
CA GLY A 276 9.71 -11.92 -24.39
C GLY A 276 9.27 -10.89 -23.35
N HIS A 277 8.00 -10.92 -22.96
CA HIS A 277 7.37 -9.99 -22.02
C HIS A 277 6.27 -10.72 -21.23
N LEU A 278 5.81 -10.14 -20.13
CA LEU A 278 4.66 -10.67 -19.40
C LEU A 278 3.35 -10.15 -20.01
N GLU A 279 2.51 -11.08 -20.45
CA GLU A 279 1.17 -10.85 -20.95
C GLU A 279 0.33 -12.07 -20.57
N ARG A 280 -0.71 -11.89 -19.76
CA ARG A 280 -1.56 -12.98 -19.30
C ARG A 280 -3.02 -12.58 -19.46
N GLN A 281 -3.59 -12.85 -20.64
CA GLN A 281 -4.96 -12.46 -20.96
C GLN A 281 -6.00 -13.39 -20.30
N PHE A 282 -7.19 -12.88 -20.03
CA PHE A 282 -8.31 -13.67 -19.49
C PHE A 282 -8.59 -14.94 -20.32
N LEU A 283 -8.58 -16.11 -19.65
CA LEU A 283 -8.77 -17.44 -20.23
C LEU A 283 -7.84 -17.77 -21.42
N SER A 284 -6.64 -17.21 -21.39
CA SER A 284 -5.52 -17.66 -22.21
C SER A 284 -4.87 -18.93 -21.67
N LYS A 285 -3.84 -19.43 -22.35
CA LYS A 285 -3.07 -20.58 -21.85
C LYS A 285 -2.33 -20.20 -20.56
N ALA A 286 -1.69 -19.02 -20.52
CA ALA A 286 -0.98 -18.56 -19.35
C ALA A 286 -1.90 -18.26 -18.16
N SER A 287 -3.10 -17.72 -18.41
CA SER A 287 -4.13 -17.56 -17.38
C SER A 287 -4.50 -18.91 -16.78
N MET A 288 -4.78 -19.94 -17.59
CA MET A 288 -5.13 -21.27 -17.07
C MET A 288 -3.97 -21.95 -16.29
N GLU A 289 -2.71 -21.72 -16.68
CA GLU A 289 -1.53 -22.21 -15.94
C GLU A 289 -1.37 -21.49 -14.59
N ALA A 290 -1.51 -20.16 -14.56
CA ALA A 290 -1.53 -19.37 -13.32
C ALA A 290 -2.71 -19.76 -12.41
N HIS A 291 -3.90 -19.96 -12.98
CA HIS A 291 -5.10 -20.38 -12.26
C HIS A 291 -4.90 -21.75 -11.59
N SER A 292 -4.19 -22.68 -12.24
CA SER A 292 -3.82 -23.96 -11.65
C SER A 292 -2.96 -23.78 -10.40
N LYS A 293 -1.95 -22.89 -10.45
CA LYS A 293 -1.07 -22.61 -9.29
C LYS A 293 -1.75 -21.87 -8.15
N ILE A 294 -2.62 -20.90 -8.44
CA ILE A 294 -3.45 -20.27 -7.40
C ILE A 294 -4.30 -21.31 -6.68
N LYS A 295 -4.95 -22.23 -7.41
CA LYS A 295 -5.77 -23.31 -6.83
C LYS A 295 -4.95 -24.27 -5.96
N GLU A 296 -3.74 -24.66 -6.41
CA GLU A 296 -2.79 -25.46 -5.61
C GLU A 296 -2.43 -24.76 -4.28
N TRP A 297 -2.16 -23.46 -4.32
CA TRP A 297 -1.77 -22.68 -3.14
C TRP A 297 -2.92 -22.38 -2.19
N MET A 298 -4.14 -22.18 -2.71
CA MET A 298 -5.36 -22.11 -1.92
C MET A 298 -5.63 -23.44 -1.19
N ALA A 299 -5.45 -24.58 -1.86
CA ALA A 299 -5.60 -25.90 -1.24
C ALA A 299 -4.52 -26.16 -0.15
N ASP A 300 -3.27 -25.76 -0.39
CA ASP A 300 -2.19 -25.77 0.62
C ASP A 300 -2.47 -24.85 1.83
N ALA A 301 -3.18 -23.73 1.62
CA ALA A 301 -3.70 -22.92 2.71
C ALA A 301 -4.86 -23.59 3.48
N GLY A 302 -5.44 -24.68 2.96
CA GLY A 302 -6.56 -25.42 3.54
C GLY A 302 -7.93 -24.84 3.19
N LEU A 303 -8.03 -24.16 2.05
CA LEU A 303 -9.27 -23.58 1.55
C LEU A 303 -10.04 -24.61 0.72
N ARG A 304 -11.38 -24.50 0.69
CA ARG A 304 -12.20 -25.16 -0.33
C ARG A 304 -12.08 -24.37 -1.63
N VAL A 305 -11.67 -25.04 -2.70
CA VAL A 305 -11.28 -24.37 -3.96
C VAL A 305 -12.22 -24.73 -5.10
N PHE A 306 -12.67 -23.73 -5.87
CA PHE A 306 -13.46 -23.92 -7.08
C PHE A 306 -13.23 -22.79 -8.11
N THR A 307 -13.79 -22.95 -9.31
CA THR A 307 -13.83 -21.91 -10.34
C THR A 307 -15.30 -21.70 -10.72
N ASP A 308 -15.76 -20.46 -10.80
CA ASP A 308 -17.16 -20.16 -11.16
C ASP A 308 -17.40 -20.19 -12.68
N ALA A 309 -18.63 -19.88 -13.10
CA ALA A 309 -19.00 -19.85 -14.52
C ALA A 309 -18.53 -18.58 -15.27
N ALA A 310 -17.97 -17.59 -14.59
CA ALA A 310 -17.35 -16.40 -15.18
C ALA A 310 -15.81 -16.56 -15.33
N GLY A 311 -15.22 -17.55 -14.67
CA GLY A 311 -13.78 -17.86 -14.68
C GLY A 311 -13.04 -17.45 -13.41
N ASN A 312 -13.72 -16.83 -12.45
CA ASN A 312 -13.12 -16.43 -11.16
C ASN A 312 -12.67 -17.65 -10.37
N ILE A 313 -11.56 -17.52 -9.65
CA ILE A 313 -11.05 -18.56 -8.75
C ILE A 313 -11.46 -18.24 -7.32
N HIS A 314 -12.05 -19.21 -6.64
CA HIS A 314 -12.53 -19.08 -5.28
C HIS A 314 -11.76 -20.01 -4.34
N GLY A 315 -11.36 -19.49 -3.19
CA GLY A 315 -10.75 -20.24 -2.09
C GLY A 315 -11.37 -19.83 -0.76
N VAL A 316 -12.26 -20.67 -0.21
CA VAL A 316 -13.01 -20.35 1.02
C VAL A 316 -12.41 -21.06 2.24
N LEU A 317 -12.08 -20.29 3.28
CA LEU A 317 -11.83 -20.80 4.63
C LEU A 317 -13.15 -20.74 5.41
N ASP A 318 -13.71 -21.90 5.75
CA ASP A 318 -14.96 -21.96 6.47
C ASP A 318 -14.84 -21.45 7.93
N ALA A 319 -15.91 -20.84 8.40
CA ALA A 319 -16.15 -20.57 9.82
C ALA A 319 -16.12 -21.87 10.64
N THR A 320 -15.66 -21.79 11.89
CA THR A 320 -15.60 -22.94 12.81
C THR A 320 -16.77 -22.98 13.79
N THR A 321 -17.48 -21.87 14.00
CA THR A 321 -18.72 -21.87 14.78
C THR A 321 -19.87 -22.47 13.96
N PRO A 322 -20.95 -22.98 14.56
CA PRO A 322 -22.17 -23.33 13.84
C PRO A 322 -22.80 -22.12 13.12
N PRO A 323 -23.63 -22.32 12.08
CA PRO A 323 -24.36 -21.22 11.46
C PRO A 323 -25.49 -20.76 12.40
N SER A 324 -25.73 -19.46 12.44
CA SER A 324 -26.92 -18.90 13.09
C SER A 324 -28.19 -19.47 12.46
N LEU A 325 -29.21 -19.68 13.27
CA LEU A 325 -30.55 -20.05 12.81
C LEU A 325 -31.43 -18.79 12.70
N ASP A 326 -32.39 -18.81 11.80
CA ASP A 326 -33.44 -17.80 11.70
C ASP A 326 -34.56 -18.04 12.73
N GLU A 327 -35.61 -17.21 12.71
CA GLU A 327 -36.77 -17.32 13.59
C GLU A 327 -37.59 -18.61 13.40
N HIS A 328 -37.37 -19.34 12.30
CA HIS A 328 -38.01 -20.62 11.97
C HIS A 328 -37.10 -21.83 12.28
N GLY A 329 -35.85 -21.60 12.72
CA GLY A 329 -34.87 -22.65 12.97
C GLY A 329 -34.06 -23.07 11.74
N GLU A 330 -34.21 -22.37 10.60
CA GLU A 330 -33.47 -22.65 9.37
C GLU A 330 -32.08 -22.00 9.38
N LYS A 331 -31.12 -22.61 8.67
CA LYS A 331 -29.74 -22.13 8.66
C LYS A 331 -29.62 -20.84 7.85
N MET A 332 -29.23 -19.74 8.51
CA MET A 332 -28.94 -18.47 7.85
C MET A 332 -27.73 -18.58 6.92
N ILE A 333 -27.80 -17.94 5.75
CA ILE A 333 -26.64 -17.68 4.89
C ILE A 333 -25.69 -16.78 5.69
N ARG A 334 -24.43 -17.19 5.84
CA ARG A 334 -23.43 -16.38 6.54
C ARG A 334 -22.97 -15.23 5.66
N LYS A 335 -22.81 -14.05 6.25
CA LYS A 335 -21.93 -13.00 5.72
C LYS A 335 -20.49 -13.54 5.64
N GLU A 336 -19.81 -13.25 4.53
CA GLU A 336 -18.42 -13.64 4.27
C GLU A 336 -17.52 -12.40 4.18
N MET A 337 -16.26 -12.57 4.61
CA MET A 337 -15.20 -11.59 4.45
C MET A 337 -14.42 -11.91 3.17
N PHE A 338 -14.67 -11.14 2.11
CA PHE A 338 -14.04 -11.32 0.82
C PHE A 338 -12.67 -10.64 0.78
N VAL A 339 -11.65 -11.33 0.27
CA VAL A 339 -10.33 -10.74 0.03
C VAL A 339 -9.85 -11.15 -1.34
N GLY A 340 -9.33 -10.23 -2.14
CA GLY A 340 -8.99 -10.58 -3.52
C GLY A 340 -8.42 -9.45 -4.33
N SER A 341 -8.16 -9.76 -5.59
CA SER A 341 -7.87 -8.87 -6.71
C SER A 341 -7.84 -9.73 -7.98
N HIS A 342 -7.31 -9.22 -9.09
CA HIS A 342 -7.28 -9.90 -10.39
C HIS A 342 -6.05 -10.78 -10.61
N LEU A 343 -6.08 -11.55 -11.70
CA LEU A 343 -4.99 -12.44 -12.12
C LEU A 343 -4.54 -12.23 -13.58
N ASP A 344 -5.34 -11.58 -14.42
CA ASP A 344 -4.92 -11.11 -15.75
C ASP A 344 -3.99 -9.88 -15.65
N THR A 345 -3.33 -9.54 -16.75
CA THR A 345 -2.40 -8.41 -16.87
C THR A 345 -2.55 -7.70 -18.22
N VAL A 346 -2.14 -6.44 -18.31
CA VAL A 346 -1.80 -5.82 -19.62
C VAL A 346 -0.70 -6.56 -20.38
N ILE A 347 -0.59 -6.20 -21.67
CA ILE A 347 0.52 -6.51 -22.56
C ILE A 347 1.78 -5.79 -22.06
N ASP A 348 2.86 -6.54 -21.83
CA ASP A 348 4.14 -6.04 -21.28
C ASP A 348 3.95 -5.41 -19.88
N GLY A 349 3.10 -6.06 -19.06
CA GLY A 349 2.80 -5.66 -17.69
C GLY A 349 3.83 -6.15 -16.67
N GLY A 350 3.68 -5.73 -15.42
CA GLY A 350 4.45 -6.26 -14.30
C GLY A 350 3.84 -7.50 -13.66
N MET A 351 4.55 -8.07 -12.68
CA MET A 351 4.15 -9.31 -12.02
C MET A 351 3.39 -9.10 -10.70
N PHE A 352 3.19 -7.84 -10.27
CA PHE A 352 2.61 -7.49 -8.97
C PHE A 352 1.18 -6.95 -9.12
N ASP A 353 0.88 -6.23 -10.21
CA ASP A 353 -0.46 -5.78 -10.58
C ASP A 353 -1.48 -6.95 -10.50
N GLY A 354 -2.54 -6.76 -9.71
CA GLY A 354 -3.53 -7.77 -9.30
C GLY A 354 -2.99 -8.95 -8.47
N ALA A 355 -2.02 -9.67 -9.01
CA ALA A 355 -1.51 -10.94 -8.48
C ALA A 355 -0.97 -10.83 -7.05
N LEU A 356 -0.42 -9.68 -6.66
CA LEU A 356 0.02 -9.42 -5.29
C LEU A 356 -1.14 -9.60 -4.30
N GLY A 357 -2.31 -9.05 -4.60
CA GLY A 357 -3.48 -9.11 -3.72
C GLY A 357 -3.93 -10.53 -3.42
N VAL A 358 -4.06 -11.34 -4.48
CA VAL A 358 -4.48 -12.75 -4.36
C VAL A 358 -3.44 -13.57 -3.59
N VAL A 359 -2.15 -13.42 -3.89
CA VAL A 359 -1.08 -14.17 -3.22
C VAL A 359 -0.96 -13.79 -1.73
N VAL A 360 -1.05 -12.49 -1.42
CA VAL A 360 -1.01 -11.96 -0.06
C VAL A 360 -2.23 -12.43 0.74
N ALA A 361 -3.42 -12.47 0.13
CA ALA A 361 -4.62 -13.01 0.76
C ALA A 361 -4.47 -14.49 1.16
N ILE A 362 -3.89 -15.32 0.29
CA ILE A 362 -3.64 -16.75 0.58
C ILE A 362 -2.66 -16.89 1.76
N ALA A 363 -1.60 -16.09 1.80
CA ALA A 363 -0.62 -16.11 2.88
C ALA A 363 -1.19 -15.67 4.23
N ALA A 364 -1.89 -14.52 4.26
CA ALA A 364 -2.54 -14.00 5.46
C ALA A 364 -3.57 -15.00 6.02
N THR A 365 -4.38 -15.60 5.16
CA THR A 365 -5.40 -16.59 5.54
C THR A 365 -4.76 -17.90 6.02
N LYS A 366 -3.67 -18.35 5.39
CA LYS A 366 -2.91 -19.53 5.84
C LYS A 366 -2.31 -19.34 7.23
N ALA A 367 -1.73 -18.17 7.50
CA ALA A 367 -1.23 -17.80 8.82
C ALA A 367 -2.36 -17.74 9.86
N LEU A 368 -3.47 -17.05 9.52
CA LEU A 368 -4.64 -16.91 10.39
C LEU A 368 -5.24 -18.26 10.79
N ARG A 369 -5.39 -19.20 9.85
CA ARG A 369 -5.89 -20.55 10.11
C ARG A 369 -5.09 -21.27 11.21
N ARG A 370 -3.78 -21.01 11.33
CA ARG A 370 -2.92 -21.59 12.37
C ARG A 370 -3.03 -20.85 13.71
N THR A 371 -3.17 -19.52 13.71
CA THR A 371 -3.07 -18.70 14.93
C THR A 371 -4.40 -18.31 15.56
N ASN A 372 -5.47 -18.26 14.77
CA ASN A 372 -6.83 -18.01 15.26
C ASN A 372 -7.74 -19.20 14.92
N PRO A 373 -7.84 -20.21 15.82
CA PRO A 373 -8.58 -21.43 15.54
C PRO A 373 -10.10 -21.23 15.54
N VAL A 374 -10.62 -20.19 16.21
CA VAL A 374 -12.07 -19.89 16.28
C VAL A 374 -12.40 -18.75 15.30
N ARG A 375 -13.33 -18.99 14.38
CA ARG A 375 -13.76 -18.02 13.36
C ARG A 375 -15.28 -18.11 13.18
N GLU A 376 -15.94 -16.96 13.16
CA GLU A 376 -17.42 -16.88 13.12
C GLU A 376 -17.99 -16.73 11.70
N TYR A 377 -17.16 -16.26 10.78
CA TYR A 377 -17.46 -15.98 9.38
C TYR A 377 -16.50 -16.71 8.45
N ASN A 378 -16.93 -16.88 7.19
CA ASN A 378 -16.09 -17.44 6.15
C ASN A 378 -15.13 -16.36 5.64
N ILE A 379 -13.87 -16.73 5.33
CA ILE A 379 -12.94 -15.86 4.60
C ILE A 379 -12.88 -16.38 3.17
N HIS A 380 -13.29 -15.54 2.23
CA HIS A 380 -13.48 -15.91 0.83
C HIS A 380 -12.40 -15.22 -0.01
N ILE A 381 -11.37 -15.98 -0.41
CA ILE A 381 -10.36 -15.46 -1.32
C ILE A 381 -10.86 -15.56 -2.75
N ILE A 382 -10.85 -14.47 -3.51
CA ILE A 382 -11.20 -14.45 -4.93
C ILE A 382 -10.02 -13.95 -5.77
N GLY A 383 -9.69 -14.70 -6.82
CA GLY A 383 -8.92 -14.22 -7.97
C GLY A 383 -9.89 -13.88 -9.10
N PHE A 384 -10.11 -12.59 -9.33
CA PHE A 384 -11.05 -12.11 -10.35
C PHE A 384 -10.49 -12.28 -11.77
N SER A 385 -11.40 -12.25 -12.73
CA SER A 385 -11.17 -12.46 -14.16
C SER A 385 -11.42 -11.21 -15.00
N ASP A 386 -10.47 -10.85 -15.87
CA ASP A 386 -10.55 -9.74 -16.84
C ASP A 386 -10.90 -8.41 -16.14
N GLU A 387 -10.07 -8.03 -15.17
CA GLU A 387 -10.07 -6.68 -14.59
C GLU A 387 -9.58 -5.69 -15.64
N GLU A 388 -8.44 -5.98 -16.25
CA GLU A 388 -7.72 -5.09 -17.17
C GLU A 388 -8.46 -4.92 -18.50
N GLY A 389 -9.34 -5.88 -18.83
CA GLY A 389 -10.17 -5.87 -20.03
C GLY A 389 -9.38 -5.95 -21.33
N VAL A 390 -8.15 -6.46 -21.30
CA VAL A 390 -7.21 -6.46 -22.44
C VAL A 390 -7.72 -7.29 -23.62
N ARG A 391 -8.45 -8.37 -23.32
CA ARG A 391 -8.94 -9.32 -24.32
C ARG A 391 -10.21 -8.84 -25.01
N PHE A 392 -11.17 -8.34 -24.23
CA PHE A 392 -12.51 -7.97 -24.70
C PHE A 392 -12.81 -6.47 -24.67
N GLY A 393 -11.86 -5.61 -24.30
CA GLY A 393 -12.05 -4.16 -24.26
C GLY A 393 -13.07 -3.69 -23.21
N SER A 394 -13.40 -4.54 -22.25
CA SER A 394 -14.35 -4.29 -21.16
C SER A 394 -13.75 -4.82 -19.86
N THR A 395 -13.72 -3.98 -18.83
CA THR A 395 -13.05 -4.24 -17.55
C THR A 395 -14.00 -4.86 -16.52
N PHE A 396 -13.42 -5.42 -15.45
CA PHE A 396 -14.12 -5.94 -14.27
C PHE A 396 -15.10 -7.09 -14.57
N LEU A 397 -14.84 -7.95 -15.57
CA LEU A 397 -15.84 -8.94 -16.01
C LEU A 397 -16.19 -9.94 -14.89
N GLY A 398 -15.16 -10.41 -14.18
CA GLY A 398 -15.27 -11.35 -13.09
C GLY A 398 -16.04 -10.80 -11.89
N SER A 399 -15.64 -9.64 -11.37
CA SER A 399 -16.28 -9.00 -10.21
C SER A 399 -17.72 -8.54 -10.53
N ARG A 400 -17.97 -7.99 -11.72
CA ARG A 400 -19.33 -7.66 -12.19
C ARG A 400 -20.24 -8.88 -12.32
N ALA A 401 -19.71 -10.05 -12.69
CA ALA A 401 -20.49 -11.28 -12.69
C ALA A 401 -20.91 -11.71 -11.27
N ILE A 402 -20.00 -11.60 -10.28
CA ILE A 402 -20.29 -11.92 -8.87
C ILE A 402 -21.41 -11.04 -8.28
N VAL A 403 -21.38 -9.73 -8.50
CA VAL A 403 -22.43 -8.82 -7.97
C VAL A 403 -23.70 -8.81 -8.82
N GLY A 404 -23.59 -9.21 -10.09
CA GLY A 404 -24.68 -9.24 -11.08
C GLY A 404 -24.90 -7.91 -11.79
N THR A 405 -23.83 -7.17 -12.11
CA THR A 405 -23.83 -5.90 -12.86
C THR A 405 -23.07 -5.98 -14.19
N LEU A 406 -22.78 -7.20 -14.67
CA LEU A 406 -22.15 -7.45 -15.97
C LEU A 406 -23.04 -6.90 -17.11
N PRO A 407 -22.53 -6.05 -18.00
CA PRO A 407 -23.36 -5.39 -19.01
C PRO A 407 -23.69 -6.33 -20.18
N ASP A 408 -24.91 -6.20 -20.73
CA ASP A 408 -25.45 -7.13 -21.74
C ASP A 408 -24.72 -7.10 -23.09
N ASP A 409 -23.98 -6.04 -23.40
CA ASP A 409 -23.21 -5.91 -24.64
C ASP A 409 -21.93 -6.76 -24.64
N VAL A 410 -21.37 -7.10 -23.48
CA VAL A 410 -20.13 -7.89 -23.38
C VAL A 410 -20.23 -9.26 -24.06
N TYR A 411 -21.43 -9.84 -24.08
CA TYR A 411 -21.66 -11.16 -24.68
C TYR A 411 -21.46 -11.17 -26.20
N ASP A 412 -21.64 -10.02 -26.84
CA ASP A 412 -21.52 -9.82 -28.29
C ASP A 412 -20.13 -9.30 -28.70
N VAL A 413 -19.27 -8.94 -27.75
CA VAL A 413 -17.90 -8.49 -28.02
C VAL A 413 -17.01 -9.67 -28.41
N VAL A 414 -16.16 -9.45 -29.41
CA VAL A 414 -15.19 -10.41 -29.93
C VAL A 414 -13.76 -9.97 -29.64
N ASP A 415 -12.89 -10.93 -29.34
CA ASP A 415 -11.45 -10.69 -29.21
C ASP A 415 -10.77 -10.49 -30.59
N LYS A 416 -9.45 -10.22 -30.57
CA LYS A 416 -8.64 -10.00 -31.79
C LYS A 416 -8.61 -11.23 -32.73
N GLN A 417 -9.00 -12.41 -32.24
CA GLN A 417 -9.06 -13.67 -32.98
C GLN A 417 -10.50 -14.01 -33.43
N GLY A 418 -11.48 -13.17 -33.08
CA GLY A 418 -12.89 -13.32 -33.48
C GLY A 418 -13.71 -14.24 -32.57
N ALA A 419 -13.18 -14.68 -31.42
CA ALA A 419 -13.96 -15.44 -30.44
C ALA A 419 -14.76 -14.47 -29.56
N THR A 420 -16.03 -14.79 -29.29
CA THR A 420 -16.84 -14.03 -28.32
C THR A 420 -16.47 -14.38 -26.88
N PHE A 421 -16.82 -13.52 -25.93
CA PHE A 421 -16.69 -13.79 -24.48
C PHE A 421 -17.24 -15.18 -24.08
N LEU A 422 -18.46 -15.52 -24.54
CA LEU A 422 -19.07 -16.83 -24.29
C LEU A 422 -18.30 -17.99 -24.94
N GLN A 423 -17.67 -17.76 -26.10
CA GLN A 423 -16.87 -18.80 -26.77
C GLN A 423 -15.51 -19.00 -26.07
N ALA A 424 -14.90 -17.94 -25.53
CA ALA A 424 -13.68 -18.06 -24.73
C ALA A 424 -13.91 -18.89 -23.45
N LEU A 425 -15.03 -18.68 -22.76
CA LEU A 425 -15.46 -19.52 -21.63
C LEU A 425 -15.56 -21.01 -22.03
N ARG A 426 -16.23 -21.33 -23.13
CA ARG A 426 -16.33 -22.72 -23.65
C ARG A 426 -14.98 -23.31 -24.02
N ASN A 427 -14.12 -22.53 -24.67
CA ASN A 427 -12.77 -22.96 -25.04
C ASN A 427 -11.90 -23.28 -23.81
N ALA A 428 -12.14 -22.62 -22.68
CA ALA A 428 -11.50 -22.90 -21.39
C ALA A 428 -12.17 -24.06 -20.60
N GLY A 429 -13.21 -24.70 -21.14
CA GLY A 429 -13.95 -25.79 -20.48
C GLY A 429 -15.04 -25.33 -19.50
N LEU A 430 -15.39 -24.05 -19.47
CA LEU A 430 -16.49 -23.50 -18.68
C LEU A 430 -17.81 -23.51 -19.49
N PRO A 431 -19.00 -23.44 -18.86
CA PRO A 431 -20.26 -23.64 -19.57
C PRO A 431 -20.53 -22.60 -20.67
N GLY A 432 -20.13 -21.34 -20.45
CA GLY A 432 -20.20 -20.26 -21.45
C GLY A 432 -21.61 -20.01 -22.00
N THR A 433 -22.60 -19.86 -21.12
CA THR A 433 -23.94 -19.38 -21.45
C THR A 433 -24.33 -18.21 -20.53
N LYS A 434 -25.27 -17.34 -20.95
CA LYS A 434 -25.72 -16.20 -20.12
C LYS A 434 -26.34 -16.67 -18.79
N GLU A 435 -27.04 -17.80 -18.81
CA GLU A 435 -27.67 -18.43 -17.64
C GLU A 435 -26.60 -18.94 -16.67
N SER A 436 -25.54 -19.56 -17.18
CA SER A 436 -24.42 -20.02 -16.35
C SER A 436 -23.70 -18.86 -15.65
N ILE A 437 -23.46 -17.75 -16.35
CA ILE A 437 -22.84 -16.54 -15.78
C ILE A 437 -23.77 -15.88 -14.76
N THR A 438 -25.08 -15.86 -15.00
CA THR A 438 -26.07 -15.43 -14.01
C THR A 438 -26.02 -16.28 -12.74
N SER A 439 -25.66 -17.58 -12.85
CA SER A 439 -25.47 -18.48 -11.70
C SER A 439 -24.12 -18.32 -10.97
N ALA A 440 -23.15 -17.58 -11.53
CA ALA A 440 -21.93 -17.18 -10.80
C ALA A 440 -22.20 -16.11 -9.74
N ARG A 441 -23.32 -15.40 -9.85
CA ARG A 441 -23.74 -14.38 -8.89
C ARG A 441 -23.90 -14.98 -7.48
N LEU A 442 -23.20 -14.41 -6.51
CA LEU A 442 -23.32 -14.86 -5.12
C LEU A 442 -24.60 -14.34 -4.45
N PRO A 443 -25.16 -15.06 -3.45
CA PRO A 443 -26.34 -14.61 -2.73
C PRO A 443 -26.10 -13.28 -2.02
N LYS A 444 -27.01 -12.32 -2.12
CA LYS A 444 -26.85 -10.99 -1.49
C LYS A 444 -26.59 -11.06 0.01
N GLN A 445 -27.16 -12.05 0.69
CA GLN A 445 -26.99 -12.29 2.12
C GLN A 445 -25.59 -12.75 2.51
N SER A 446 -24.80 -13.27 1.55
CA SER A 446 -23.41 -13.67 1.77
C SER A 446 -22.43 -12.49 1.75
N PHE A 447 -22.84 -11.35 1.20
CA PHE A 447 -21.99 -10.17 1.10
C PHE A 447 -21.85 -9.47 2.47
N GLY A 448 -20.67 -9.59 3.08
CA GLY A 448 -20.35 -8.96 4.36
C GLY A 448 -19.41 -7.76 4.23
N ALA A 449 -18.23 -7.99 3.67
CA ALA A 449 -17.23 -6.94 3.38
C ALA A 449 -16.21 -7.45 2.34
N TYR A 450 -15.56 -6.53 1.62
CA TYR A 450 -14.45 -6.84 0.72
C TYR A 450 -13.20 -5.99 1.02
N VAL A 451 -12.02 -6.61 1.03
CA VAL A 451 -10.72 -5.93 1.09
C VAL A 451 -9.85 -6.34 -0.09
N GLU A 452 -9.36 -5.34 -0.81
CA GLU A 452 -8.39 -5.51 -1.89
C GLU A 452 -7.00 -5.07 -1.43
N VAL A 453 -5.98 -5.90 -1.64
CA VAL A 453 -4.58 -5.49 -1.43
C VAL A 453 -3.95 -5.30 -2.80
N HIS A 454 -3.36 -4.14 -3.05
CA HIS A 454 -2.88 -3.78 -4.37
C HIS A 454 -1.59 -2.96 -4.30
N ILE A 455 -0.84 -2.90 -5.41
CA ILE A 455 0.24 -1.91 -5.54
C ILE A 455 -0.36 -0.51 -5.76
N GLU A 456 0.35 0.54 -5.32
CA GLU A 456 -0.11 1.93 -5.46
C GLU A 456 -0.24 2.37 -6.93
N GLN A 457 0.57 1.77 -7.82
CA GLN A 457 0.75 2.18 -9.22
C GLN A 457 1.21 3.67 -9.34
N GLY A 458 1.81 4.20 -8.27
CA GLY A 458 2.13 5.61 -8.09
C GLY A 458 3.34 5.84 -7.18
N LYS A 459 3.74 7.11 -7.03
CA LYS A 459 4.96 7.53 -6.30
C LYS A 459 4.71 8.04 -4.88
N VAL A 460 3.48 8.10 -4.38
CA VAL A 460 3.15 8.82 -3.14
C VAL A 460 3.74 8.11 -1.92
N LEU A 461 3.66 6.79 -1.85
CA LEU A 461 4.28 5.98 -0.80
C LEU A 461 5.80 6.04 -0.85
N GLU A 462 6.39 5.94 -2.05
CA GLU A 462 7.83 6.03 -2.24
C GLU A 462 8.38 7.40 -1.80
N LEU A 463 7.79 8.50 -2.28
CA LEU A 463 8.18 9.86 -1.92
C LEU A 463 7.91 10.19 -0.46
N GLY A 464 6.88 9.59 0.14
CA GLY A 464 6.57 9.71 1.58
C GLY A 464 7.44 8.82 2.47
N GLY A 465 8.18 7.85 1.91
CA GLY A 465 8.96 6.87 2.68
C GLY A 465 8.14 5.76 3.34
N PHE A 466 6.86 5.61 2.99
CA PHE A 466 5.96 4.60 3.57
C PHE A 466 5.94 3.31 2.74
N PRO A 467 5.82 2.12 3.35
CA PRO A 467 5.73 0.85 2.61
C PRO A 467 4.29 0.52 2.18
N ILE A 468 3.29 1.10 2.85
CA ILE A 468 1.85 0.78 2.74
C ILE A 468 0.98 2.03 2.95
N ALA A 469 -0.30 1.97 2.57
CA ALA A 469 -1.35 2.91 3.00
C ALA A 469 -2.73 2.27 2.96
N ALA A 470 -3.64 2.67 3.85
CA ALA A 470 -5.06 2.42 3.64
C ALA A 470 -5.60 3.36 2.55
N VAL A 471 -6.60 2.92 1.79
CA VAL A 471 -7.21 3.71 0.71
C VAL A 471 -8.54 4.32 1.18
N ALA A 472 -8.74 5.62 0.95
CA ALA A 472 -9.95 6.37 1.26
C ALA A 472 -11.00 6.32 0.13
N GLY A 473 -10.60 5.96 -1.08
CA GLY A 473 -11.50 5.83 -2.22
C GLY A 473 -10.77 5.61 -3.54
N ILE A 474 -11.54 5.27 -4.57
CA ILE A 474 -11.13 5.21 -5.98
C ILE A 474 -11.65 6.47 -6.67
N ALA A 475 -10.75 7.20 -7.34
CA ALA A 475 -11.09 8.42 -8.04
C ALA A 475 -11.97 8.14 -9.27
N GLY A 476 -13.17 8.73 -9.30
CA GLY A 476 -14.01 8.70 -10.49
C GLY A 476 -13.43 9.55 -11.60
N GLN A 477 -13.84 9.27 -12.84
CA GLN A 477 -13.20 9.76 -14.06
C GLN A 477 -14.19 10.36 -15.05
N THR A 478 -13.81 11.47 -15.68
CA THR A 478 -14.50 12.02 -16.86
C THR A 478 -13.48 12.23 -17.96
N ARG A 479 -13.70 11.65 -19.14
CA ARG A 479 -12.90 11.95 -20.34
C ARG A 479 -13.67 12.87 -21.28
N LEU A 480 -13.00 13.92 -21.75
CA LEU A 480 -13.51 14.90 -22.70
C LEU A 480 -12.71 14.82 -24.00
N LYS A 481 -13.38 15.09 -25.12
CA LYS A 481 -12.78 15.36 -26.43
C LYS A 481 -13.10 16.80 -26.83
N VAL A 482 -12.06 17.62 -26.94
CA VAL A 482 -12.17 19.02 -27.35
C VAL A 482 -11.80 19.12 -28.82
N ILE A 483 -12.63 19.81 -29.61
CA ILE A 483 -12.42 20.09 -31.03
C ILE A 483 -12.53 21.60 -31.22
N ILE A 484 -11.45 22.27 -31.61
CA ILE A 484 -11.43 23.71 -31.92
C ILE A 484 -11.32 23.86 -33.43
N ASN A 485 -12.29 24.56 -34.05
CA ASN A 485 -12.30 24.86 -35.47
C ASN A 485 -11.78 26.30 -35.71
N GLY A 486 -10.82 26.41 -36.63
CA GLY A 486 -10.26 27.64 -37.15
C GLY A 486 -10.28 27.63 -38.69
N VAL A 487 -9.41 28.42 -39.31
CA VAL A 487 -9.34 28.59 -40.77
C VAL A 487 -7.90 28.44 -41.25
N GLN A 488 -7.70 27.61 -42.28
CA GLN A 488 -6.40 27.45 -42.94
C GLN A 488 -5.98 28.73 -43.66
N GLY A 489 -4.70 29.03 -43.58
CA GLY A 489 -4.07 30.17 -44.27
C GLY A 489 -2.57 29.96 -44.34
N HIS A 490 -1.92 30.59 -45.31
CA HIS A 490 -0.48 30.46 -45.50
C HIS A 490 0.28 31.29 -44.45
N ALA A 491 1.11 30.62 -43.65
CA ALA A 491 1.70 31.18 -42.42
C ALA A 491 2.58 32.41 -42.66
N GLY A 492 3.12 32.59 -43.88
CA GLY A 492 3.92 33.78 -44.25
C GLY A 492 3.11 34.96 -44.78
N THR A 493 1.87 34.76 -45.25
CA THR A 493 1.11 35.81 -45.97
C THR A 493 -0.23 36.17 -45.32
N THR A 494 -0.76 35.36 -44.39
CA THR A 494 -1.91 35.75 -43.57
C THR A 494 -1.47 36.61 -42.37
N PRO A 495 -1.84 37.91 -42.29
CA PRO A 495 -1.47 38.79 -41.18
C PRO A 495 -2.03 38.30 -39.85
N MET A 496 -1.31 38.56 -38.74
CA MET A 496 -1.69 38.05 -37.41
C MET A 496 -3.13 38.41 -37.00
N VAL A 497 -3.57 39.64 -37.25
CA VAL A 497 -4.92 40.14 -36.95
C VAL A 497 -6.05 39.44 -37.71
N ALA A 498 -5.73 38.77 -38.83
CA ALA A 498 -6.68 38.06 -39.67
C ALA A 498 -6.72 36.54 -39.39
N ARG A 499 -5.89 36.04 -38.46
CA ARG A 499 -5.81 34.60 -38.18
C ARG A 499 -6.97 34.10 -37.33
N ARG A 500 -7.53 32.96 -37.75
CA ARG A 500 -8.39 32.11 -36.93
C ARG A 500 -7.65 30.79 -36.69
N ASP A 501 -6.59 30.88 -35.90
CA ASP A 501 -5.68 29.75 -35.67
C ASP A 501 -6.14 28.90 -34.49
N SER A 502 -6.50 27.63 -34.75
CA SER A 502 -6.96 26.70 -33.73
C SER A 502 -5.84 26.23 -32.79
N THR A 503 -4.58 26.24 -33.22
CA THR A 503 -3.47 25.63 -32.46
C THR A 503 -3.04 26.48 -31.25
N PRO A 504 -2.82 27.81 -31.36
CA PRO A 504 -2.59 28.66 -30.19
C PRO A 504 -3.76 28.71 -29.22
N ALA A 505 -5.00 28.57 -29.70
CA ALA A 505 -6.19 28.48 -28.85
C ALA A 505 -6.23 27.18 -28.03
N ALA A 506 -5.87 26.06 -28.67
CA ALA A 506 -5.71 24.79 -27.97
C ALA A 506 -4.56 24.85 -26.94
N ALA A 507 -3.41 25.43 -27.29
CA ALA A 507 -2.29 25.58 -26.35
C ALA A 507 -2.67 26.41 -25.12
N GLU A 508 -3.37 27.54 -25.28
CA GLU A 508 -3.89 28.34 -24.16
C GLU A 508 -4.90 27.56 -23.31
N ALA A 509 -5.79 26.79 -23.96
CA ALA A 509 -6.75 25.93 -23.27
C ALA A 509 -6.06 24.83 -22.43
N VAL A 510 -5.02 24.18 -22.96
CA VAL A 510 -4.24 23.16 -22.23
C VAL A 510 -3.58 23.77 -20.98
N LEU A 511 -2.97 24.95 -21.11
CA LEU A 511 -2.31 25.63 -19.98
C LEU A 511 -3.31 26.07 -18.90
N GLU A 512 -4.50 26.56 -19.28
CA GLU A 512 -5.54 26.93 -18.30
C GLU A 512 -6.16 25.68 -17.63
N ILE A 513 -6.26 24.54 -18.33
CA ILE A 513 -6.66 23.24 -17.73
C ILE A 513 -5.63 22.80 -16.68
N GLU A 514 -4.35 22.77 -17.04
CA GLU A 514 -3.28 22.36 -16.12
C GLU A 514 -3.27 23.26 -14.87
N LYS A 515 -3.29 24.59 -15.06
CA LYS A 515 -3.37 25.60 -14.00
C LYS A 515 -4.61 25.45 -13.13
N ARG A 516 -5.77 25.13 -13.71
CA ARG A 516 -7.03 24.92 -12.96
C ARG A 516 -6.96 23.72 -12.03
N CYS A 517 -6.23 22.68 -12.42
CA CYS A 517 -6.12 21.45 -11.63
C CYS A 517 -4.91 21.47 -10.68
N LYS A 518 -3.81 22.18 -11.00
CA LYS A 518 -2.75 22.50 -10.03
C LYS A 518 -3.28 23.27 -8.81
N LYS A 519 -4.20 24.22 -9.02
CA LYS A 519 -4.83 25.03 -7.94
C LYS A 519 -5.75 24.26 -6.98
N GLY A 520 -5.93 22.95 -7.13
CA GLY A 520 -6.73 22.14 -6.22
C GLY A 520 -6.44 20.64 -6.32
N GLY A 521 -5.23 20.30 -6.75
CA GLY A 521 -4.73 18.94 -6.95
C GLY A 521 -3.43 18.74 -6.18
N VAL A 522 -2.87 17.53 -6.27
CA VAL A 522 -1.71 17.10 -5.46
C VAL A 522 -0.43 17.78 -5.96
N GLY A 523 -0.27 19.05 -5.60
CA GLY A 523 0.75 19.94 -6.16
C GLY A 523 1.28 21.02 -5.23
N GLU A 524 0.83 21.05 -3.97
CA GLU A 524 1.48 21.70 -2.81
C GLU A 524 0.63 21.36 -1.56
N ALA A 525 1.14 20.46 -0.71
CA ALA A 525 0.64 20.15 0.64
C ALA A 525 -0.89 19.96 0.84
N LEU A 526 -1.44 18.79 0.45
CA LEU A 526 -2.37 17.95 1.24
C LEU A 526 -2.87 16.74 0.40
N PRO A 527 -2.83 15.48 0.90
CA PRO A 527 -3.33 14.30 0.17
C PRO A 527 -4.87 14.24 0.01
N GLU A 528 -5.62 15.00 0.80
CA GLU A 528 -7.08 14.86 0.99
C GLU A 528 -7.94 15.27 -0.22
N VAL A 529 -7.35 15.88 -1.26
CA VAL A 529 -8.05 16.22 -2.50
C VAL A 529 -7.23 15.74 -3.70
N MET A 530 -7.32 14.44 -3.99
CA MET A 530 -6.86 13.95 -5.29
C MET A 530 -7.71 14.59 -6.39
N LEU A 531 -7.09 15.48 -7.17
CA LEU A 531 -7.58 16.02 -8.44
C LEU A 531 -6.42 16.03 -9.43
N VAL A 532 -6.61 15.37 -10.57
CA VAL A 532 -5.65 15.36 -11.68
C VAL A 532 -6.37 15.62 -13.00
N CYS A 533 -5.68 16.33 -13.90
CA CYS A 533 -6.18 16.65 -15.24
C CYS A 533 -5.06 16.49 -16.26
N THR A 534 -5.26 15.61 -17.24
CA THR A 534 -4.23 15.22 -18.21
C THR A 534 -4.73 15.42 -19.63
N VAL A 535 -3.92 16.04 -20.48
CA VAL A 535 -4.17 16.12 -21.93
C VAL A 535 -3.25 15.09 -22.60
N GLY A 536 -3.81 13.92 -22.94
CA GLY A 536 -3.04 12.77 -23.41
C GLY A 536 -2.90 12.65 -24.92
N GLU A 537 -3.85 13.20 -25.68
CA GLU A 537 -3.84 13.22 -27.15
C GLU A 537 -3.90 14.67 -27.64
N PHE A 538 -3.11 15.02 -28.67
CA PHE A 538 -3.14 16.34 -29.28
C PHE A 538 -2.87 16.24 -30.79
N GLN A 539 -3.86 16.59 -31.61
CA GLN A 539 -3.84 16.42 -33.07
C GLN A 539 -4.14 17.76 -33.76
N ILE A 540 -3.25 18.20 -34.66
CA ILE A 540 -3.40 19.42 -35.45
C ILE A 540 -3.66 19.04 -36.91
N PHE A 541 -4.66 19.66 -37.53
CA PHE A 541 -4.95 19.55 -38.96
C PHE A 541 -4.82 20.93 -39.64
N PRO A 542 -4.12 21.04 -40.79
CA PRO A 542 -3.50 19.95 -41.57
C PRO A 542 -2.16 19.44 -41.02
N GLY A 543 -1.58 20.07 -39.99
CA GLY A 543 -0.32 19.64 -39.38
C GLY A 543 0.94 19.99 -40.18
N ALA A 544 0.90 21.06 -41.00
CA ALA A 544 2.02 21.53 -41.81
C ALA A 544 2.66 22.81 -41.24
N THR A 545 4.00 22.90 -41.27
CA THR A 545 4.77 23.98 -40.63
C THR A 545 4.51 25.39 -41.20
N ASN A 546 4.08 25.48 -42.46
CA ASN A 546 3.78 26.73 -43.16
C ASN A 546 2.27 27.01 -43.32
N VAL A 547 1.40 26.30 -42.57
CA VAL A 547 -0.05 26.44 -42.67
C VAL A 547 -0.68 26.66 -41.29
N ILE A 548 -1.55 27.66 -41.18
CA ILE A 548 -2.36 27.94 -39.99
C ILE A 548 -3.32 26.77 -39.72
N GLY A 549 -3.41 26.31 -38.47
CA GLY A 549 -4.23 25.16 -38.11
C GLY A 549 -5.74 25.44 -38.22
N SER A 550 -6.43 24.74 -39.12
CA SER A 550 -7.90 24.83 -39.24
C SER A 550 -8.65 23.96 -38.24
N ARG A 551 -8.01 22.94 -37.67
CA ARG A 551 -8.61 22.19 -36.56
C ARG A 551 -7.53 21.69 -35.62
N THR A 552 -7.77 21.83 -34.32
CA THR A 552 -7.00 21.13 -33.28
C THR A 552 -7.96 20.32 -32.43
N THR A 553 -7.66 19.03 -32.27
CA THR A 553 -8.44 18.08 -31.46
C THR A 553 -7.55 17.55 -30.35
N PHE A 554 -8.04 17.52 -29.12
CA PHE A 554 -7.30 16.97 -27.99
C PHE A 554 -8.21 16.29 -26.96
N SER A 555 -7.65 15.35 -26.20
CA SER A 555 -8.34 14.68 -25.10
C SER A 555 -8.10 15.40 -23.77
N VAL A 556 -9.00 15.25 -22.80
CA VAL A 556 -8.80 15.67 -21.42
C VAL A 556 -9.32 14.56 -20.51
N ASP A 557 -8.45 13.94 -19.71
CA ASP A 557 -8.80 13.01 -18.64
C ASP A 557 -8.82 13.78 -17.32
N ILE A 558 -9.96 13.81 -16.62
CA ILE A 558 -10.13 14.49 -15.34
C ILE A 558 -10.54 13.44 -14.31
N ARG A 559 -9.74 13.25 -13.26
CA ARG A 559 -10.04 12.32 -12.16
C ARG A 559 -10.07 13.05 -10.82
N ALA A 560 -11.01 12.69 -9.96
CA ALA A 560 -11.00 13.13 -8.57
C ALA A 560 -11.72 12.15 -7.65
N GLN A 561 -11.31 12.10 -6.37
CA GLN A 561 -11.96 11.29 -5.34
C GLN A 561 -13.45 11.65 -5.20
N SER A 562 -13.76 12.95 -5.13
CA SER A 562 -15.13 13.43 -5.01
C SER A 562 -15.75 13.68 -6.38
N ASP A 563 -16.82 12.94 -6.68
CA ASP A 563 -17.69 13.13 -7.84
C ASP A 563 -18.19 14.57 -7.98
N ARG A 564 -18.52 15.23 -6.87
CA ARG A 564 -18.95 16.63 -6.82
C ARG A 564 -17.82 17.55 -7.28
N VAL A 565 -16.60 17.34 -6.80
CA VAL A 565 -15.41 18.10 -7.22
C VAL A 565 -15.12 17.88 -8.70
N ARG A 566 -15.11 16.62 -9.17
CA ARG A 566 -14.88 16.29 -10.59
C ARG A 566 -15.89 17.00 -11.49
N LYS A 567 -17.19 16.88 -11.20
CA LYS A 567 -18.27 17.49 -12.00
C LYS A 567 -18.14 19.03 -12.04
N ASN A 568 -17.78 19.66 -10.94
CA ASN A 568 -17.51 21.11 -10.89
C ASN A 568 -16.26 21.51 -11.72
N VAL A 569 -15.19 20.71 -11.67
CA VAL A 569 -13.98 20.95 -12.49
C VAL A 569 -14.27 20.78 -13.97
N VAL A 570 -14.99 19.72 -14.37
CA VAL A 570 -15.43 19.48 -15.75
C VAL A 570 -16.24 20.66 -16.30
N GLN A 571 -17.15 21.22 -15.50
CA GLN A 571 -17.94 22.39 -15.88
C GLN A 571 -17.07 23.65 -16.07
N ASP A 572 -16.17 23.95 -15.13
CA ASP A 572 -15.31 25.14 -15.24
C ASP A 572 -14.28 25.01 -16.38
N VAL A 573 -13.66 23.83 -16.55
CA VAL A 573 -12.81 23.52 -17.72
C VAL A 573 -13.57 23.75 -19.03
N THR A 574 -14.79 23.18 -19.15
CA THR A 574 -15.63 23.36 -20.35
C THR A 574 -15.91 24.84 -20.61
N ARG A 575 -16.27 25.60 -19.57
CA ARG A 575 -16.54 27.05 -19.65
C ARG A 575 -15.29 27.83 -20.06
N LYS A 576 -14.12 27.52 -19.51
CA LYS A 576 -12.84 28.17 -19.80
C LYS A 576 -12.40 27.95 -21.24
N VAL A 577 -12.44 26.71 -21.74
CA VAL A 577 -12.19 26.38 -23.15
C VAL A 577 -13.10 27.19 -24.08
N GLN A 578 -14.40 27.27 -23.77
CA GLN A 578 -15.36 28.06 -24.56
C GLN A 578 -15.12 29.58 -24.49
N LEU A 579 -14.58 30.11 -23.40
CA LEU A 579 -14.22 31.52 -23.28
C LEU A 579 -12.98 31.85 -24.12
N ILE A 580 -11.93 31.03 -24.05
CA ILE A 580 -10.69 31.16 -24.84
C ILE A 580 -11.00 31.15 -26.34
N CYS A 581 -11.81 30.19 -26.80
CA CYS A 581 -12.21 30.10 -28.20
C CYS A 581 -13.03 31.31 -28.65
N ARG A 582 -14.00 31.77 -27.84
CA ARG A 582 -14.78 32.99 -28.14
C ARG A 582 -13.91 34.26 -28.20
N ALA A 583 -12.96 34.43 -27.28
CA ALA A 583 -12.04 35.57 -27.28
C ALA A 583 -11.16 35.60 -28.54
N ARG A 584 -10.81 34.43 -29.08
CA ARG A 584 -10.06 34.26 -30.34
C ARG A 584 -10.96 34.26 -31.60
N GLY A 585 -12.28 34.35 -31.44
CA GLY A 585 -13.27 34.29 -32.53
C GLY A 585 -13.30 32.93 -33.24
N LEU A 586 -13.15 31.85 -32.48
CA LEU A 586 -13.13 30.46 -32.93
C LEU A 586 -14.37 29.71 -32.41
N GLU A 587 -14.79 28.70 -33.16
CA GLU A 587 -15.79 27.73 -32.71
C GLU A 587 -15.09 26.58 -31.97
N CYS A 588 -15.68 26.09 -30.88
CA CYS A 588 -15.21 24.87 -30.23
C CYS A 588 -16.36 23.98 -29.78
N LYS A 589 -16.13 22.67 -29.85
CA LYS A 589 -17.00 21.63 -29.30
C LYS A 589 -16.26 20.88 -28.20
N VAL A 590 -16.87 20.76 -27.04
CA VAL A 590 -16.40 19.91 -25.94
C VAL A 590 -17.40 18.76 -25.83
N GLN A 591 -16.94 17.53 -26.02
CA GLN A 591 -17.77 16.32 -25.95
C GLN A 591 -17.30 15.47 -24.78
N ARG A 592 -18.20 15.03 -23.91
CA ARG A 592 -17.87 13.97 -22.95
C ARG A 592 -17.87 12.63 -23.68
N THR A 593 -16.79 11.86 -23.52
CA THR A 593 -16.58 10.55 -24.15
C THR A 593 -16.60 9.41 -23.15
N HIS A 594 -16.33 9.68 -21.87
CA HIS A 594 -16.39 8.71 -20.77
C HIS A 594 -16.85 9.40 -19.47
N GLU A 595 -17.57 8.68 -18.62
CA GLU A 595 -17.94 9.07 -17.27
C GLU A 595 -17.99 7.81 -16.40
N ALA A 596 -17.24 7.80 -15.30
CA ALA A 596 -17.30 6.79 -14.26
C ALA A 596 -17.34 7.48 -12.90
N SER A 597 -18.26 7.04 -12.03
CA SER A 597 -18.34 7.50 -10.64
C SER A 597 -17.12 7.03 -9.85
N GLY A 598 -16.71 7.80 -8.85
CA GLY A 598 -15.76 7.35 -7.83
C GLY A 598 -16.45 6.54 -6.75
N VAL A 599 -15.66 5.74 -6.03
CA VAL A 599 -16.11 4.95 -4.87
C VAL A 599 -15.38 5.46 -3.63
N THR A 600 -16.11 5.68 -2.55
CA THR A 600 -15.52 5.96 -1.23
C THR A 600 -15.41 4.65 -0.48
N MET A 601 -14.26 4.38 0.15
CA MET A 601 -14.11 3.18 0.98
C MET A 601 -14.94 3.30 2.26
N ASP A 602 -15.43 2.17 2.77
CA ASP A 602 -16.19 2.13 4.01
C ASP A 602 -15.32 2.63 5.17
N ARG A 603 -15.87 3.53 5.99
CA ARG A 603 -15.10 4.20 7.05
C ARG A 603 -14.72 3.24 8.17
N ARG A 604 -15.57 2.27 8.52
CA ARG A 604 -15.33 1.31 9.60
C ARG A 604 -14.26 0.30 9.18
N LEU A 605 -14.34 -0.22 7.95
CA LEU A 605 -13.33 -1.10 7.35
C LEU A 605 -11.98 -0.40 7.16
N THR A 606 -11.99 0.80 6.56
CA THR A 606 -10.78 1.60 6.36
C THR A 606 -10.10 1.87 7.70
N LYS A 607 -10.87 2.18 8.75
CA LYS A 607 -10.30 2.42 10.08
C LYS A 607 -9.68 1.17 10.71
N GLN A 608 -10.33 0.01 10.60
CA GLN A 608 -9.76 -1.27 11.04
C GLN A 608 -8.44 -1.60 10.31
N LEU A 609 -8.36 -1.25 9.02
CA LEU A 609 -7.19 -1.44 8.19
C LEU A 609 -6.06 -0.46 8.53
N GLU A 610 -6.35 0.82 8.77
CA GLU A 610 -5.41 1.80 9.33
C GLU A 610 -4.82 1.31 10.66
N ASP A 611 -5.66 0.81 11.57
CA ASP A 611 -5.20 0.28 12.87
C ASP A 611 -4.32 -0.97 12.69
N ALA A 612 -4.54 -1.77 11.65
CA ALA A 612 -3.62 -2.86 11.28
C ALA A 612 -2.30 -2.34 10.69
N CYS A 613 -2.34 -1.27 9.87
CA CYS A 613 -1.17 -0.61 9.31
C CYS A 613 -0.25 -0.02 10.40
N ASP A 614 -0.83 0.75 11.34
CA ASP A 614 -0.14 1.35 12.49
C ASP A 614 0.56 0.26 13.32
N ARG A 615 -0.19 -0.76 13.77
CA ARG A 615 0.32 -1.83 14.63
C ARG A 615 1.42 -2.66 13.96
N THR A 616 1.34 -2.87 12.65
CA THR A 616 2.38 -3.60 11.90
C THR A 616 3.66 -2.76 11.76
N THR A 617 3.50 -1.49 11.41
CA THR A 617 4.63 -0.55 11.25
C THR A 617 5.38 -0.35 12.56
N GLU A 618 4.66 -0.16 13.68
CA GLU A 618 5.26 -0.08 15.02
C GLU A 618 6.01 -1.36 15.44
N GLU A 619 5.48 -2.54 15.10
CA GLU A 619 6.12 -3.82 15.40
C GLU A 619 7.42 -4.00 14.60
N MET A 620 7.38 -3.72 13.29
CA MET A 620 8.53 -3.91 12.41
C MET A 620 9.63 -2.87 12.67
N HIS A 621 9.27 -1.62 12.97
CA HIS A 621 10.24 -0.62 13.45
C HIS A 621 10.93 -1.07 14.76
N ARG A 622 10.18 -1.68 15.68
CA ARG A 622 10.75 -2.22 16.93
C ARG A 622 11.68 -3.41 16.67
N ARG A 623 11.26 -4.35 15.81
CA ARG A 623 12.06 -5.51 15.40
C ARG A 623 13.38 -5.07 14.74
N ALA A 624 13.33 -4.10 13.83
CA ALA A 624 14.51 -3.54 13.18
C ALA A 624 15.46 -2.85 14.17
N TYR A 625 14.91 -2.08 15.13
CA TYR A 625 15.70 -1.44 16.18
C TYR A 625 16.38 -2.47 17.10
N ASP A 626 15.66 -3.50 17.54
CA ASP A 626 16.21 -4.55 18.40
C ASP A 626 17.34 -5.32 17.68
N LEU A 627 17.17 -5.66 16.40
CA LEU A 627 18.21 -6.29 15.57
C LEU A 627 19.44 -5.39 15.39
N TYR A 628 19.26 -4.09 15.13
CA TYR A 628 20.35 -3.13 15.04
C TYR A 628 21.12 -3.03 16.37
N MET A 629 20.42 -2.96 17.49
CA MET A 629 21.02 -2.92 18.82
C MET A 629 21.76 -4.22 19.18
N GLU A 630 21.28 -5.38 18.71
CA GLU A 630 21.99 -6.65 18.86
C GLU A 630 23.26 -6.72 18.00
N GLN A 631 23.22 -6.29 16.73
CA GLN A 631 24.42 -6.18 15.90
C GLN A 631 25.47 -5.25 16.55
N GLN A 632 25.04 -4.12 17.09
CA GLN A 632 25.89 -3.19 17.84
C GLN A 632 26.45 -3.77 19.14
N ARG A 633 25.77 -4.75 19.75
CA ARG A 633 26.29 -5.51 20.91
C ARG A 633 27.35 -6.51 20.47
N LEU A 634 27.06 -7.33 19.46
CA LEU A 634 27.99 -8.33 18.93
C LEU A 634 29.28 -7.69 18.41
N GLN A 635 29.19 -6.57 17.69
CA GLN A 635 30.36 -5.80 17.25
C GLN A 635 31.21 -5.28 18.43
N ARG A 636 30.62 -5.00 19.60
CA ARG A 636 31.42 -4.61 20.78
C ARG A 636 32.08 -5.81 21.43
N GLU A 637 31.34 -6.90 21.58
CA GLU A 637 31.87 -8.16 22.14
C GLU A 637 33.03 -8.70 21.28
N GLU A 638 32.95 -8.58 19.95
CA GLU A 638 34.03 -8.93 19.02
C GLU A 638 35.24 -7.98 19.10
N ASN A 639 35.02 -6.68 19.35
CA ASN A 639 36.11 -5.72 19.55
C ASN A 639 36.80 -5.89 20.92
N ASP A 640 36.05 -6.14 21.99
CA ASP A 640 36.62 -6.41 23.33
C ASP A 640 37.40 -7.74 23.33
N TYR A 641 36.91 -8.78 22.64
CA TYR A 641 37.63 -10.06 22.48
C TYR A 641 38.95 -9.93 21.70
N ASN A 642 39.01 -9.01 20.74
CA ASN A 642 40.24 -8.70 19.99
C ASN A 642 41.22 -7.80 20.76
N ASP A 643 40.77 -6.96 21.70
CA ASP A 643 41.68 -6.20 22.58
C ASP A 643 42.33 -7.15 23.61
N ASP A 644 41.58 -8.09 24.22
CA ASP A 644 42.14 -9.11 25.14
C ASP A 644 43.17 -10.03 24.46
N TYR A 645 42.94 -10.46 23.21
CA TYR A 645 43.88 -11.31 22.46
C TYR A 645 45.21 -10.63 22.09
N ASN A 646 45.27 -9.30 22.12
CA ASN A 646 46.49 -8.53 21.82
C ASN A 646 47.34 -8.20 23.05
N ASP A 647 46.78 -8.21 24.26
CA ASP A 647 47.56 -8.02 25.50
C ASP A 647 48.29 -9.33 25.93
N ASP A 648 47.79 -10.52 25.57
CA ASP A 648 48.35 -11.82 26.02
C ASP A 648 49.54 -12.35 25.16
N PHE A 649 49.85 -11.70 24.04
CA PHE A 649 51.01 -12.03 23.17
C PHE A 649 52.05 -10.88 23.07
N GLY A 650 51.93 -9.85 23.90
CA GLY A 650 52.76 -8.64 23.83
C GLY A 650 54.15 -8.72 24.49
N ASP A 651 54.44 -9.78 25.26
CA ASP A 651 55.56 -9.79 26.24
C ASP A 651 56.62 -10.89 25.97
N PHE A 652 56.73 -11.36 24.71
CA PHE A 652 57.72 -12.34 24.28
C PHE A 652 58.37 -11.96 22.94
N ASN A 653 59.32 -11.00 22.99
CA ASN A 653 60.52 -10.89 22.14
C ASN A 653 61.17 -9.49 22.30
N ASP A 654 61.89 -9.28 23.40
CA ASP A 654 62.86 -8.19 23.56
C ASP A 654 64.03 -8.71 24.44
N ASP A 655 64.87 -9.57 23.85
CA ASP A 655 66.19 -9.96 24.40
C ASP A 655 66.97 -10.81 23.37
N TYR A 656 67.52 -10.15 22.34
CA TYR A 656 68.67 -10.66 21.56
C TYR A 656 69.36 -9.51 20.79
N ASP A 657 70.20 -8.76 21.50
CA ASP A 657 71.25 -7.96 20.86
C ASP A 657 72.30 -8.91 20.25
N GLY A 658 72.57 -8.75 18.95
CA GLY A 658 73.52 -9.58 18.22
C GLY A 658 74.12 -8.83 17.03
N ASP A 659 75.33 -8.32 17.21
CA ASP A 659 76.10 -7.63 16.16
C ASP A 659 76.37 -8.54 14.95
N GLY A 660 76.32 -7.95 13.74
CA GLY A 660 76.55 -8.67 12.48
C GLY A 660 76.73 -7.74 11.29
N ASP A 661 77.97 -7.37 11.00
CA ASP A 661 78.39 -6.54 9.87
C ASP A 661 78.38 -7.30 8.51
N GLU A 662 78.59 -6.52 7.44
CA GLU A 662 79.02 -6.90 6.08
C GLU A 662 78.00 -7.38 5.01
N MET A 663 77.88 -6.53 3.96
CA MET A 663 78.00 -6.81 2.51
C MET A 663 77.09 -7.88 1.83
N ARG A 664 76.72 -7.81 0.54
CA ARG A 664 76.61 -6.82 -0.57
C ARG A 664 76.14 -7.67 -1.80
N ASP A 665 75.85 -7.02 -2.93
CA ASP A 665 75.63 -7.58 -4.28
C ASP A 665 74.18 -8.11 -4.50
N GLU A 666 73.31 -7.46 -5.28
CA GLU A 666 73.32 -7.04 -6.71
C GLU A 666 72.86 -8.12 -7.70
N ASP A 667 71.55 -8.12 -8.04
CA ASP A 667 71.01 -7.93 -9.41
C ASP A 667 69.45 -7.92 -9.33
N GLN A 668 68.75 -6.86 -9.78
CA GLN A 668 68.24 -6.63 -11.15
C GLN A 668 67.30 -7.76 -11.65
N SER A 669 66.04 -7.52 -12.03
CA SER A 669 65.23 -6.29 -12.20
C SER A 669 63.73 -6.57 -11.81
N ASP A 670 62.70 -5.73 -11.99
CA ASP A 670 62.52 -4.48 -12.76
C ASP A 670 61.37 -3.59 -12.21
N ASP A 671 61.16 -2.43 -12.86
CA ASP A 671 59.98 -1.52 -12.89
C ASP A 671 59.29 -1.04 -11.58
N LEU A 672 59.49 0.26 -11.32
CA LEU A 672 58.78 1.14 -10.39
C LEU A 672 57.56 1.78 -11.11
N PHE A 673 56.58 2.49 -10.52
CA PHE A 673 56.53 3.30 -9.29
C PHE A 673 55.09 3.45 -8.79
N TYR A 674 54.89 3.44 -7.47
CA TYR A 674 53.78 4.13 -6.81
C TYR A 674 54.33 4.77 -5.53
N TYR A 675 54.23 6.10 -5.37
CA TYR A 675 54.76 6.80 -4.20
C TYR A 675 53.64 7.17 -3.22
N SER A 676 53.81 6.83 -1.95
CA SER A 676 52.94 7.28 -0.86
C SER A 676 53.73 7.69 0.39
N ASP A 677 53.08 8.53 1.20
CA ASP A 677 53.24 8.71 2.65
C ASP A 677 54.63 8.66 3.31
N ALA A 678 55.15 9.84 3.69
CA ALA A 678 56.32 9.98 4.57
C ALA A 678 56.20 11.09 5.65
N GLN A 679 55.02 11.32 6.26
CA GLN A 679 54.89 12.22 7.44
C GLN A 679 53.91 11.75 8.56
N LYS A 680 53.91 10.46 8.92
CA LYS A 680 53.11 9.94 10.07
C LYS A 680 53.87 8.97 11.00
N LYS A 681 54.97 9.41 11.63
CA LYS A 681 55.54 8.75 12.81
C LYS A 681 55.92 9.75 13.92
N LYS A 682 54.96 10.05 14.80
CA LYS A 682 55.13 10.43 16.23
C LYS A 682 53.76 10.82 16.84
N MET A 683 53.02 9.83 17.35
CA MET A 683 51.87 10.06 18.24
C MET A 683 51.75 8.90 19.24
N ASN A 684 51.75 9.22 20.55
CA ASN A 684 51.76 8.22 21.62
C ASN A 684 50.44 7.44 21.75
N SER A 685 50.52 6.21 22.24
CA SER A 685 49.39 5.27 22.43
C SER A 685 48.19 5.86 23.18
N LYS A 686 48.44 6.61 24.27
CA LYS A 686 47.40 7.34 25.03
C LYS A 686 46.63 8.39 24.21
N GLN A 687 47.24 8.92 23.16
CA GLN A 687 46.62 9.90 22.26
C GLN A 687 45.79 9.21 21.18
N ARG A 688 46.26 8.05 20.67
CA ARG A 688 45.48 7.14 19.79
C ARG A 688 44.17 6.66 20.47
N ARG A 689 44.23 6.19 21.72
CA ARG A 689 43.03 5.83 22.50
C ARG A 689 42.06 7.02 22.64
N ARG A 690 42.55 8.25 22.82
CA ARG A 690 41.70 9.47 22.87
C ARG A 690 41.13 9.89 21.51
N THR A 691 41.82 9.68 20.39
CA THR A 691 41.28 10.01 19.05
C THR A 691 40.25 8.99 18.57
N ASN A 692 40.42 7.70 18.85
CA ASN A 692 39.40 6.69 18.52
C ASN A 692 38.12 6.92 19.35
N ASN A 693 38.24 7.20 20.66
CA ASN A 693 37.08 7.51 21.51
C ASN A 693 36.43 8.87 21.19
N LYS A 694 37.10 9.76 20.42
CA LYS A 694 36.47 10.96 19.83
C LYS A 694 35.80 10.69 18.48
N ARG A 695 36.34 9.79 17.65
CA ARG A 695 35.70 9.37 16.39
C ARG A 695 34.41 8.58 16.66
N ASN A 696 34.44 7.59 17.56
CA ASN A 696 33.23 6.85 18.00
C ASN A 696 32.18 7.70 18.75
N ARG A 697 32.46 8.97 19.06
CA ARG A 697 31.45 9.90 19.60
C ARG A 697 30.76 10.74 18.53
N ASN A 698 31.37 10.91 17.36
CA ASN A 698 30.79 11.67 16.26
C ASN A 698 30.01 10.79 15.28
N ASP A 699 30.23 9.47 15.27
CA ASP A 699 29.46 8.50 14.46
C ASP A 699 28.13 8.09 15.15
N ARG A 700 27.43 9.09 15.71
CA ARG A 700 26.14 8.94 16.41
C ARG A 700 24.94 9.31 15.52
N SER A 701 25.11 9.20 14.20
CA SER A 701 24.06 9.44 13.20
C SER A 701 23.20 8.21 12.89
N GLY A 702 23.51 7.04 13.45
CA GLY A 702 22.63 5.86 13.39
C GLY A 702 21.47 5.97 14.38
N PHE A 703 20.26 6.22 13.88
CA PHE A 703 18.99 6.33 14.62
C PHE A 703 18.98 7.39 15.74
N THR A 704 18.67 8.63 15.38
CA THR A 704 18.15 9.63 16.33
C THR A 704 16.81 9.17 16.89
N ARG A 705 16.49 9.57 18.14
CA ARG A 705 15.14 9.44 18.74
C ARG A 705 14.15 10.47 18.18
N GLU A 706 14.29 10.86 16.92
CA GLU A 706 13.27 11.69 16.28
C GLU A 706 12.05 10.81 15.98
N PRO A 707 10.82 11.36 16.09
CA PRO A 707 9.63 10.63 15.73
C PRO A 707 9.61 10.44 14.21
N VAL A 708 10.15 9.31 13.74
CA VAL A 708 9.79 8.75 12.44
C VAL A 708 8.26 8.77 12.37
N ILE A 709 7.68 9.28 11.29
CA ILE A 709 6.23 9.33 11.13
C ILE A 709 5.75 7.86 11.08
N THR A 710 5.23 7.35 12.21
CA THR A 710 4.93 5.92 12.37
C THR A 710 3.60 5.50 11.77
N ARG A 711 2.73 6.47 11.47
CA ARG A 711 1.41 6.24 10.89
C ARG A 711 1.46 6.36 9.37
N PRO A 712 1.17 5.28 8.63
CA PRO A 712 1.00 5.35 7.20
C PRO A 712 -0.13 6.33 6.82
N PRO A 713 -0.03 7.03 5.68
CA PRO A 713 -1.07 7.93 5.22
C PRO A 713 -2.29 7.15 4.73
N THR A 714 -3.43 7.84 4.62
CA THR A 714 -4.59 7.35 3.87
C THR A 714 -4.56 7.99 2.48
N LEU A 715 -4.65 7.18 1.42
CA LEU A 715 -4.46 7.61 0.01
C LEU A 715 -5.72 7.43 -0.85
N VAL A 716 -5.72 7.97 -2.06
CA VAL A 716 -6.79 7.76 -3.06
C VAL A 716 -6.20 6.98 -4.22
N SER A 717 -6.88 5.92 -4.67
CA SER A 717 -6.50 5.25 -5.91
C SER A 717 -6.82 6.12 -7.12
N GLY A 718 -5.85 6.30 -8.01
CA GLY A 718 -6.04 6.93 -9.31
C GLY A 718 -6.58 5.99 -10.39
N ALA A 719 -6.49 4.67 -10.18
CA ALA A 719 -6.89 3.62 -11.11
C ALA A 719 -8.18 2.94 -10.68
N GLY A 720 -8.83 2.27 -11.63
CA GLY A 720 -9.90 1.32 -11.31
C GLY A 720 -9.31 0.05 -10.72
N HIS A 721 -10.15 -0.69 -9.99
CA HIS A 721 -9.88 -2.00 -9.38
C HIS A 721 -11.20 -2.75 -9.23
N ASP A 722 -11.18 -4.05 -9.00
CA ASP A 722 -12.41 -4.85 -8.76
C ASP A 722 -13.26 -4.33 -7.59
N ALA A 723 -12.65 -3.67 -6.60
CA ALA A 723 -13.33 -2.90 -5.56
C ALA A 723 -14.40 -1.93 -6.08
N LEU A 724 -14.28 -1.40 -7.31
CA LEU A 724 -15.33 -0.58 -7.93
C LEU A 724 -16.63 -1.36 -8.12
N ALA A 725 -16.57 -2.59 -8.64
CA ALA A 725 -17.74 -3.42 -8.87
C ALA A 725 -18.27 -4.02 -7.56
N MET A 726 -17.37 -4.40 -6.64
CA MET A 726 -17.76 -4.96 -5.34
C MET A 726 -18.49 -3.95 -4.45
N ALA A 727 -18.20 -2.65 -4.60
CA ALA A 727 -18.87 -1.57 -3.88
C ALA A 727 -20.37 -1.41 -4.22
N ASP A 728 -20.83 -1.92 -5.37
CA ASP A 728 -22.26 -1.95 -5.71
C ASP A 728 -23.06 -2.93 -4.81
N ALA A 729 -22.36 -3.84 -4.10
CA ALA A 729 -22.96 -4.92 -3.34
C ALA A 729 -22.60 -4.94 -1.85
N MET A 730 -21.43 -4.42 -1.44
CA MET A 730 -20.96 -4.49 -0.05
C MET A 730 -20.00 -3.37 0.35
N PRO A 731 -19.78 -3.16 1.66
CA PRO A 731 -18.70 -2.32 2.18
C PRO A 731 -17.33 -2.79 1.67
N VAL A 732 -16.55 -1.85 1.10
CA VAL A 732 -15.21 -2.10 0.54
C VAL A 732 -14.13 -1.31 1.26
N ALA A 733 -12.91 -1.84 1.34
CA ALA A 733 -11.70 -1.09 1.67
C ALA A 733 -10.51 -1.61 0.83
N MET A 734 -9.43 -0.82 0.73
CA MET A 734 -8.21 -1.30 0.07
C MET A 734 -6.94 -0.96 0.85
N LEU A 735 -5.91 -1.79 0.67
CA LEU A 735 -4.55 -1.60 1.15
C LEU A 735 -3.63 -1.40 -0.05
N PHE A 736 -2.97 -0.24 -0.13
CA PHE A 736 -1.89 0.01 -1.06
C PHE A 736 -0.54 -0.44 -0.52
N VAL A 737 0.30 -0.92 -1.42
CA VAL A 737 1.69 -1.32 -1.22
C VAL A 737 2.58 -0.49 -2.15
N ARG A 738 3.74 -0.05 -1.66
CA ARG A 738 4.64 0.85 -2.40
C ARG A 738 5.10 0.27 -3.74
N SER A 739 4.89 1.04 -4.81
CA SER A 739 5.51 0.80 -6.13
C SER A 739 6.82 1.56 -6.24
N LYS A 740 7.93 0.87 -6.55
CA LYS A 740 9.21 1.52 -6.86
C LYS A 740 9.08 2.34 -8.13
N ASP A 741 9.61 3.55 -8.10
CA ASP A 741 9.50 4.53 -9.18
C ASP A 741 8.06 4.74 -9.69
N GLY A 742 7.05 4.40 -8.88
CA GLY A 742 5.63 4.48 -9.24
C GLY A 742 5.29 3.90 -10.62
N LYS A 743 6.04 2.88 -11.04
CA LYS A 743 5.80 2.17 -12.29
C LYS A 743 4.79 1.05 -12.07
N SER A 744 3.92 0.89 -13.06
CA SER A 744 2.91 -0.15 -13.20
C SER A 744 2.58 -0.30 -14.69
N HIS A 745 1.85 -1.35 -15.09
CA HIS A 745 1.56 -1.62 -16.52
C HIS A 745 2.82 -1.57 -17.42
N SER A 746 3.96 -2.00 -16.88
CA SER A 746 5.28 -1.97 -17.54
C SER A 746 6.21 -3.01 -16.91
N PRO A 747 7.22 -3.55 -17.64
CA PRO A 747 8.07 -4.63 -17.14
C PRO A 747 9.02 -4.19 -16.01
N GLU A 748 9.18 -2.88 -15.77
CA GLU A 748 9.97 -2.36 -14.65
C GLU A 748 9.14 -2.02 -13.39
N GLU A 749 7.86 -2.38 -13.37
CA GLU A 749 7.05 -2.44 -12.15
C GLU A 749 7.73 -3.31 -11.09
N TYR A 750 7.86 -2.79 -9.88
CA TYR A 750 8.57 -3.49 -8.80
C TYR A 750 8.06 -3.10 -7.43
N THR A 751 7.80 -4.11 -6.60
CA THR A 751 7.57 -3.98 -5.16
C THR A 751 8.62 -4.80 -4.41
N SER A 752 9.18 -4.25 -3.33
CA SER A 752 10.24 -4.93 -2.57
C SER A 752 9.71 -6.16 -1.81
N PRO A 753 10.53 -7.21 -1.58
CA PRO A 753 10.18 -8.33 -0.71
C PRO A 753 9.69 -7.89 0.67
N GLU A 754 10.30 -6.83 1.22
CA GLU A 754 9.95 -6.24 2.50
C GLU A 754 8.55 -5.60 2.47
N ASP A 755 8.21 -4.85 1.42
CA ASP A 755 6.88 -4.22 1.26
C ASP A 755 5.78 -5.27 1.01
N ILE A 756 6.08 -6.35 0.28
CA ILE A 756 5.20 -7.52 0.12
C ILE A 756 4.94 -8.16 1.49
N GLY A 757 6.00 -8.43 2.26
CA GLY A 757 5.90 -9.00 3.61
C GLY A 757 5.11 -8.11 4.58
N MET A 758 5.34 -6.79 4.52
CA MET A 758 4.54 -5.80 5.26
C MET A 758 3.05 -5.93 4.93
N SER A 759 2.68 -5.96 3.65
CA SER A 759 1.28 -6.04 3.24
C SER A 759 0.58 -7.31 3.74
N ALA A 760 1.27 -8.45 3.72
CA ALA A 760 0.76 -9.72 4.23
C ALA A 760 0.60 -9.73 5.76
N ARG A 761 1.53 -9.11 6.49
CA ARG A 761 1.40 -8.92 7.95
C ARG A 761 0.24 -8.00 8.32
N VAL A 762 0.02 -6.91 7.57
CA VAL A 762 -1.12 -6.00 7.76
C VAL A 762 -2.43 -6.73 7.55
N LEU A 763 -2.59 -7.42 6.41
CA LEU A 763 -3.80 -8.17 6.11
C LEU A 763 -4.05 -9.30 7.12
N TYR A 764 -3.00 -10.03 7.53
CA TYR A 764 -3.09 -11.02 8.60
C TYR A 764 -3.60 -10.41 9.91
N ARG A 765 -3.03 -9.28 10.34
CA ARG A 765 -3.43 -8.55 11.56
C ARG A 765 -4.84 -7.97 11.47
N PHE A 766 -5.24 -7.48 10.30
CA PHE A 766 -6.59 -7.04 10.00
C PHE A 766 -7.58 -8.19 10.19
N LEU A 767 -7.34 -9.34 9.55
CA LEU A 767 -8.21 -10.53 9.66
C LEU A 767 -8.26 -11.13 11.08
N GLN A 768 -7.23 -10.89 11.92
CA GLN A 768 -7.28 -11.28 13.34
C GLN A 768 -8.24 -10.43 14.17
N THR A 769 -8.44 -9.15 13.84
CA THR A 769 -9.29 -8.22 14.59
C THR A 769 -10.52 -7.75 13.81
N PHE A 770 -10.80 -8.37 12.68
CA PHE A 770 -11.89 -7.96 11.80
C PHE A 770 -13.25 -8.16 12.43
N THR A 771 -14.08 -7.13 12.33
CA THR A 771 -15.52 -7.19 12.58
C THR A 771 -16.26 -6.63 11.36
N PHE A 772 -17.39 -7.24 11.00
CA PHE A 772 -18.26 -6.66 9.98
C PHE A 772 -18.70 -5.25 10.40
N PRO A 773 -18.80 -4.29 9.47
CA PRO A 773 -19.54 -3.07 9.73
C PRO A 773 -21.00 -3.47 10.02
N GLU A 774 -21.50 -3.10 11.21
CA GLU A 774 -22.91 -3.28 11.53
C GLU A 774 -23.77 -2.48 10.53
N ASP A 775 -24.94 -3.04 10.20
CA ASP A 775 -25.93 -2.38 9.35
C ASP A 775 -26.58 -1.23 10.14
N GLU A 776 -25.96 -0.03 10.14
CA GLU A 776 -26.59 1.17 10.69
C GLU A 776 -27.91 1.46 9.96
N GLU A 777 -29.01 1.63 10.71
CA GLU A 777 -30.27 2.17 10.19
C GLU A 777 -30.08 3.64 9.77
N ASN A 778 -29.50 3.83 8.58
CA ASN A 778 -29.71 4.96 7.68
C ASN A 778 -29.50 6.37 8.27
N ASP A 779 -28.65 6.52 9.28
CA ASP A 779 -28.30 7.82 9.87
C ASP A 779 -27.23 8.56 9.01
N TYR A 780 -27.53 8.65 7.71
CA TYR A 780 -26.83 9.48 6.73
C TYR A 780 -27.13 10.98 6.98
N VAL A 781 -26.81 11.47 8.18
CA VAL A 781 -26.69 12.90 8.45
C VAL A 781 -25.46 13.40 7.71
N SER A 782 -25.69 13.87 6.49
CA SER A 782 -24.70 14.50 5.64
C SER A 782 -23.99 15.64 6.39
N TYR A 783 -22.77 15.37 6.86
CA TYR A 783 -21.90 16.37 7.48
C TYR A 783 -21.39 17.43 6.47
N TYR A 784 -21.87 17.39 5.23
CA TYR A 784 -21.63 18.34 4.15
C TYR A 784 -22.88 19.15 3.75
N ASP A 785 -24.03 18.95 4.40
CA ASP A 785 -25.25 19.74 4.25
C ASP A 785 -25.53 20.60 5.50
N LEU A 786 -24.53 21.37 5.92
CA LEU A 786 -24.75 22.62 6.64
C LEU A 786 -24.52 23.79 5.64
N PRO A 787 -25.40 24.81 5.63
CA PRO A 787 -25.49 25.82 4.58
C PRO A 787 -24.32 26.81 4.53
#